data_AF-A0A4C2EA51-F1
#
_entry.id   AF-A0A4C2EA51-F1
#
_cell.length_a   1.000
_cell.length_b   1.000
_cell.length_c   1.000
_cell.angle_alpha   90.00
_cell.angle_beta   90.00
_cell.angle_gamma   90.00
#
_symmetry.space_group_name_H-M   'P 1'
#
loop_
_entity.id
_entity.type
_entity.pdbx_description
1 polymer ?
#
loop_
_entity_poly.entity_id
_entity_poly.type
_entity_poly.pdbx_seq_one_letter_code
_entity_poly.pdbx_strand_id
1 'polypeptide(L)'
;MLLYNSLIWLIFSLSPIWGIDLQVGDKDSVCSATALIQQGMLDYYAGDKYGGAIGMFQPPYYWWQAGEAFGGMLDNWYFCKNNTFEELIQEAMLAQAGPHYDYMPQNQTMVEGNDDQGVWALTVMGAVERNFTDPGNGKPGWLAMAQAIFNEINERWDDKSCGGGVRWQIFTWNSGYNYKNTISNGCFFQLAARLGRYTNNQTYLEVAEKVFDWLTDVGFVVLKDKGNVFDGADIESNCSQVTQLEWTYNHGIVLGGLAYMYNATNGSSKWEKRVSQVLGGASEYFFQNNIMYESGCQHGDTSNCNNDQRTFKSIFSRMLGLTSVLVPSVSDQVDNLLNTSAEAAAKSCSGGIDGHTCGLDWFKGSWDNQYGLGEQMSALEVIQNTLIHNFDPPYKESDGGSSKGDVAAGLNTTTTNVLQNKLQIKSKDRAGAAIITGVVLMVVVGGSESSAFEIEMEADFTQVENQRLPTLYEVLLRKTSPPADLWSFYTFLSQFPYAIDFLDFWIDLMAHVRLCRDYVRGVRESIETRNGELIMDDGHSGESSILLDALLNEGYLDFKNSKLVSQFLRGNVEESMRISRLLDAAKLDHRQSTQSDREADEFLATMVDDMLKQKTQRDKHPKITRKQLINNALQICSHYLLSPQESPRYLINVPDEVRTKALHAVQNERRFDPEVFEDLRNLAYNFLELDCFPKFLSRVALHNLHDQLSDWRFQTTAALGKSKRNTRKHRSASSLSAFSGLGRIALGLCWLGIGFWIGYVLIFLHYNRAIRVTTLVPFGIGCYFSICGIYQVDILYSWFGVTQRLMYEEKLPMDTEDGYPKSKTRVPTIFALLGGRSMLMPVHHPFIKTLLFKRGTWCFLLVIVSTAALTVLFSCVPGKRI
;
A
#
# COMPACT_ATOMS: atom_id res chain seq x y z
N MET A 1 -12.26 27.84 -50.18
CA MET A 1 -12.63 27.56 -48.77
C MET A 1 -12.04 26.24 -48.27
N LEU A 2 -12.21 25.12 -48.99
CA LEU A 2 -11.60 23.83 -48.60
C LEU A 2 -10.06 23.84 -48.60
N LEU A 3 -9.41 24.45 -49.59
CA LEU A 3 -7.94 24.60 -49.64
C LEU A 3 -7.38 25.53 -48.54
N TYR A 4 -8.17 26.50 -48.06
CA TYR A 4 -7.75 27.42 -47.00
C TYR A 4 -7.81 26.72 -45.62
N ASN A 5 -8.82 25.88 -45.40
CA ASN A 5 -8.91 25.04 -44.20
C ASN A 5 -7.84 23.94 -44.19
N SER A 6 -7.48 23.36 -45.34
CA SER A 6 -6.40 22.37 -45.41
C SER A 6 -5.02 22.99 -45.15
N LEU A 7 -4.77 24.24 -45.57
CA LEU A 7 -3.52 24.94 -45.24
C LEU A 7 -3.43 25.31 -43.76
N ILE A 8 -4.53 25.72 -43.13
CA ILE A 8 -4.57 26.01 -41.68
C ILE A 8 -4.30 24.73 -40.88
N TRP A 9 -4.87 23.59 -41.30
CA TRP A 9 -4.56 22.30 -40.67
C TRP A 9 -3.11 21.83 -40.90
N LEU A 10 -2.49 22.17 -42.03
CA LEU A 10 -1.07 21.88 -42.27
C LEU A 10 -0.12 22.78 -41.45
N ILE A 11 -0.52 24.04 -41.20
CA ILE A 11 0.27 24.98 -40.38
C ILE A 11 0.16 24.62 -38.89
N PHE A 12 -0.98 24.10 -38.41
CA PHE A 12 -1.12 23.60 -37.04
C PHE A 12 -0.48 22.22 -36.80
N SER A 13 -0.22 21.43 -37.84
CA SER A 13 0.45 20.12 -37.73
C SER A 13 1.98 20.16 -37.89
N LEU A 14 2.53 21.36 -38.07
CA LEU A 14 3.97 21.64 -38.13
C LEU A 14 4.38 22.62 -37.02
N SER A 15 3.81 22.49 -35.83
CA SER A 15 4.48 22.99 -34.63
C SER A 15 5.57 21.97 -34.31
N PRO A 16 6.86 22.24 -34.57
CA PRO A 16 7.90 21.40 -33.99
C PRO A 16 7.65 21.30 -32.48
N ILE A 17 7.62 20.07 -31.96
CA ILE A 17 7.49 19.81 -30.53
C ILE A 17 8.88 20.11 -29.96
N TRP A 18 9.16 21.38 -29.68
CA TRP A 18 10.35 21.76 -28.93
C TRP A 18 10.06 21.43 -27.47
N GLY A 19 11.00 20.76 -26.79
CA GLY A 19 10.96 20.70 -25.32
C GLY A 19 11.10 22.11 -24.74
N ILE A 20 11.03 22.20 -23.40
CA ILE A 20 11.17 23.47 -22.71
C ILE A 20 12.50 24.14 -23.15
N ASP A 21 12.39 25.36 -23.69
CA ASP A 21 13.56 26.18 -24.03
C ASP A 21 14.16 26.76 -22.76
N LEU A 22 15.37 26.30 -22.41
CA LEU A 22 16.03 26.62 -21.16
C LEU A 22 17.39 27.27 -21.42
N GLN A 23 17.58 28.47 -20.88
CA GLN A 23 18.88 29.11 -20.70
C GLN A 23 19.29 28.97 -19.24
N VAL A 24 20.25 28.09 -18.99
CA VAL A 24 20.74 27.78 -17.65
C VAL A 24 21.31 29.02 -16.96
N GLY A 25 20.94 29.23 -15.69
CA GLY A 25 21.38 30.37 -14.88
C GLY A 25 20.64 31.69 -15.16
N ASP A 26 19.91 31.80 -16.28
CA ASP A 26 19.03 32.94 -16.54
C ASP A 26 17.73 32.80 -15.75
N LYS A 27 17.47 33.78 -14.87
CA LYS A 27 16.34 33.73 -13.95
C LYS A 27 15.00 33.66 -14.67
N ASP A 28 14.80 34.47 -15.71
CA ASP A 28 13.51 34.56 -16.39
C ASP A 28 13.24 33.26 -17.17
N SER A 29 14.25 32.73 -17.87
CA SER A 29 14.16 31.44 -18.55
C SER A 29 13.85 30.30 -17.58
N VAL A 30 14.63 30.15 -16.50
CA VAL A 30 14.43 29.10 -15.50
C VAL A 30 13.06 29.21 -14.82
N CYS A 31 12.62 30.41 -14.47
CA CYS A 31 11.32 30.61 -13.81
C CYS A 31 10.14 30.37 -14.76
N SER A 32 10.28 30.65 -16.05
CA SER A 32 9.26 30.31 -17.05
C SER A 32 9.15 28.80 -17.27
N ALA A 33 10.29 28.10 -17.34
CA ALA A 33 10.38 26.65 -17.45
C ALA A 33 9.75 25.94 -16.24
N THR A 34 10.17 26.34 -15.04
CA THR A 34 9.73 25.71 -13.79
C THR A 34 8.26 25.98 -13.48
N ALA A 35 7.69 27.11 -13.93
CA ALA A 35 6.26 27.37 -13.79
C ALA A 35 5.39 26.32 -14.53
N LEU A 36 5.80 25.88 -15.74
CA LEU A 36 5.12 24.82 -16.47
C LEU A 36 5.26 23.47 -15.75
N ILE A 37 6.45 23.16 -15.24
CA ILE A 37 6.70 21.93 -14.50
C ILE A 37 5.86 21.87 -13.21
N GLN A 38 5.78 22.97 -12.45
CA GLN A 38 4.93 23.06 -11.27
C GLN A 38 3.44 22.85 -11.61
N GLN A 39 2.98 23.37 -12.76
CA GLN A 39 1.63 23.11 -13.23
C GLN A 39 1.41 21.61 -13.49
N GLY A 40 2.35 20.95 -14.18
CA GLY A 40 2.31 19.51 -14.40
C GLY A 40 2.39 18.68 -13.10
N MET A 41 3.09 19.17 -12.07
CA MET A 41 3.05 18.54 -10.73
C MET A 41 1.66 18.63 -10.10
N LEU A 42 1.00 19.79 -10.20
CA LEU A 42 -0.31 20.03 -9.61
C LEU A 42 -1.44 19.28 -10.33
N ASP A 43 -1.24 18.77 -11.55
CA ASP A 43 -2.18 17.86 -12.19
C ASP A 43 -2.38 16.55 -11.41
N TYR A 44 -1.39 16.15 -10.61
CA TYR A 44 -1.45 15.01 -9.68
C TYR A 44 -1.98 15.39 -8.29
N TYR A 45 -2.26 16.68 -8.05
CA TYR A 45 -2.79 17.19 -6.80
C TYR A 45 -4.31 17.36 -6.89
N ALA A 46 -5.00 16.93 -5.84
CA ALA A 46 -6.44 17.13 -5.71
C ALA A 46 -6.83 17.77 -4.37
N GLY A 47 -5.87 18.16 -3.53
CA GLY A 47 -6.15 18.73 -2.21
C GLY A 47 -6.83 20.10 -2.26
N ASP A 48 -6.76 20.79 -3.39
CA ASP A 48 -7.49 22.03 -3.70
C ASP A 48 -8.96 21.80 -4.13
N LYS A 49 -9.33 20.54 -4.42
CA LYS A 49 -10.68 20.16 -4.83
C LYS A 49 -11.51 19.71 -3.64
N TYR A 50 -12.83 19.91 -3.73
CA TYR A 50 -13.76 19.47 -2.69
C TYR A 50 -13.64 17.96 -2.42
N GLY A 51 -13.34 17.60 -1.17
CA GLY A 51 -13.15 16.21 -0.74
C GLY A 51 -11.74 15.65 -0.98
N GLY A 52 -10.81 16.44 -1.53
CA GLY A 52 -9.40 16.09 -1.64
C GLY A 52 -8.65 16.16 -0.31
N ALA A 53 -7.53 15.43 -0.24
CA ALA A 53 -6.64 15.46 0.91
C ALA A 53 -5.61 16.59 0.73
N ILE A 54 -5.73 17.64 1.54
CA ILE A 54 -4.80 18.78 1.53
C ILE A 54 -3.40 18.30 1.89
N GLY A 55 -2.38 18.71 1.13
CA GLY A 55 -1.00 18.30 1.36
C GLY A 55 -0.67 16.86 0.97
N MET A 56 -1.55 16.21 0.18
CA MET A 56 -1.32 14.88 -0.38
C MET A 56 -1.58 14.84 -1.88
N PHE A 57 -0.70 14.14 -2.60
CA PHE A 57 -0.88 13.84 -4.01
C PHE A 57 -1.72 12.57 -4.19
N GLN A 58 -2.36 12.43 -5.34
CA GLN A 58 -3.23 11.27 -5.61
C GLN A 58 -2.43 9.97 -5.72
N PRO A 59 -3.02 8.80 -5.43
CA PRO A 59 -2.36 7.53 -5.67
C PRO A 59 -1.80 7.45 -7.10
N PRO A 60 -0.58 6.91 -7.28
CA PRO A 60 0.10 5.98 -6.38
C PRO A 60 1.21 6.61 -5.50
N TYR A 61 1.19 7.93 -5.28
CA TYR A 61 2.26 8.62 -4.55
C TYR A 61 2.13 8.50 -3.03
N TYR A 62 3.25 8.25 -2.36
CA TYR A 62 3.32 8.13 -0.91
C TYR A 62 3.42 9.49 -0.20
N TRP A 63 3.22 9.50 1.11
CA TRP A 63 3.16 10.70 1.93
C TRP A 63 4.46 11.50 1.94
N TRP A 64 5.63 10.85 1.94
CA TRP A 64 6.92 11.53 1.89
C TRP A 64 7.16 12.27 0.56
N GLN A 65 6.65 11.75 -0.56
CA GLN A 65 6.79 12.40 -1.87
C GLN A 65 6.05 13.74 -1.89
N ALA A 66 4.97 13.87 -1.12
CA ALA A 66 4.28 15.15 -0.95
C ALA A 66 5.18 16.18 -0.26
N GLY A 67 5.90 15.77 0.80
CA GLY A 67 6.88 16.62 1.47
C GLY A 67 7.93 17.13 0.50
N GLU A 68 8.54 16.24 -0.27
CA GLU A 68 9.56 16.61 -1.23
C GLU A 68 9.02 17.52 -2.35
N ALA A 69 7.80 17.27 -2.84
CA ALA A 69 7.17 18.09 -3.87
C ALA A 69 6.93 19.52 -3.39
N PHE A 70 6.36 19.69 -2.20
CA PHE A 70 6.14 21.02 -1.61
C PHE A 70 7.45 21.70 -1.24
N GLY A 71 8.49 20.95 -0.84
CA GLY A 71 9.84 21.48 -0.67
C GLY A 71 10.41 22.07 -1.97
N GLY A 72 10.19 21.41 -3.10
CA GLY A 72 10.66 21.90 -4.39
C GLY A 72 9.90 23.14 -4.85
N MET A 73 8.59 23.17 -4.60
CA MET A 73 7.77 24.36 -4.86
C MET A 73 8.11 25.54 -3.96
N LEU A 74 8.49 25.28 -2.70
CA LEU A 74 8.97 26.29 -1.76
C LEU A 74 10.31 26.89 -2.23
N ASP A 75 11.23 26.05 -2.71
CA ASP A 75 12.48 26.52 -3.29
C ASP A 75 12.24 27.36 -4.54
N ASN A 76 11.30 26.95 -5.38
CA ASN A 76 10.87 27.73 -6.54
C ASN A 76 10.29 29.09 -6.14
N TRP A 77 9.40 29.13 -5.14
CA TRP A 77 8.87 30.39 -4.58
C TRP A 77 10.00 31.33 -4.19
N TYR A 78 11.03 30.80 -3.52
CA TYR A 78 12.17 31.59 -3.09
C TYR A 78 13.04 32.09 -4.26
N PHE A 79 13.36 31.24 -5.23
CA PHE A 79 14.20 31.63 -6.38
C PHE A 79 13.46 32.55 -7.34
N CYS A 80 12.24 32.21 -7.70
CA CYS A 80 11.46 32.96 -8.69
C CYS A 80 10.77 34.19 -8.10
N LYS A 81 10.69 34.30 -6.75
CA LYS A 81 9.96 35.38 -6.06
C LYS A 81 8.51 35.47 -6.55
N ASN A 82 7.90 34.31 -6.78
CA ASN A 82 6.54 34.16 -7.28
C ASN A 82 5.64 33.60 -6.18
N ASN A 83 4.66 34.39 -5.75
CA ASN A 83 3.78 34.06 -4.63
C ASN A 83 2.51 33.29 -5.05
N THR A 84 2.40 32.88 -6.32
CA THR A 84 1.20 32.21 -6.87
C THR A 84 0.79 30.98 -6.04
N PHE A 85 1.74 30.19 -5.56
CA PHE A 85 1.49 28.97 -4.76
C PHE A 85 1.83 29.12 -3.27
N GLU A 86 2.13 30.33 -2.78
CA GLU A 86 2.57 30.55 -1.40
C GLU A 86 1.56 30.03 -0.37
N GLU A 87 0.28 30.38 -0.54
CA GLU A 87 -0.81 29.93 0.34
C GLU A 87 -1.01 28.41 0.25
N LEU A 88 -0.98 27.85 -0.97
CA LEU A 88 -1.12 26.41 -1.20
C LEU A 88 -0.02 25.62 -0.49
N ILE A 89 1.25 26.08 -0.60
CA ILE A 89 2.40 25.43 0.06
C ILE A 89 2.24 25.51 1.58
N GLN A 90 1.89 26.67 2.11
CA GLN A 90 1.70 26.85 3.55
C GLN A 90 0.58 25.95 4.08
N GLU A 91 -0.58 25.92 3.43
CA GLU A 91 -1.71 25.07 3.83
C GLU A 91 -1.37 23.57 3.73
N ALA A 92 -0.72 23.16 2.64
CA ALA A 92 -0.28 21.79 2.42
C ALA A 92 0.68 21.31 3.50
N MET A 93 1.73 22.09 3.79
CA MET A 93 2.73 21.77 4.81
C MET A 93 2.09 21.70 6.21
N LEU A 94 1.19 22.62 6.55
CA LEU A 94 0.53 22.62 7.87
C LEU A 94 -0.47 21.48 8.02
N ALA A 95 -1.19 21.12 6.97
CA ALA A 95 -2.17 20.04 7.01
C ALA A 95 -1.53 18.69 7.35
N GLN A 96 -0.25 18.50 6.99
CA GLN A 96 0.51 17.28 7.24
C GLN A 96 1.31 17.27 8.54
N ALA A 97 1.35 18.39 9.28
CA ALA A 97 2.13 18.52 10.52
C ALA A 97 1.58 17.67 11.68
N GLY A 98 0.37 17.11 11.56
CA GLY A 98 -0.27 16.34 12.62
C GLY A 98 -0.76 17.19 13.80
N PRO A 99 -1.44 16.60 14.79
CA PRO A 99 -2.00 17.33 15.93
C PRO A 99 -0.93 17.89 16.89
N HIS A 100 0.28 17.35 16.83
CA HIS A 100 1.41 17.72 17.70
C HIS A 100 2.47 18.57 16.98
N TYR A 101 2.28 18.87 15.69
CA TYR A 101 3.23 19.62 14.86
C TYR A 101 4.61 18.96 14.76
N ASP A 102 4.61 17.63 14.78
CA ASP A 102 5.75 16.73 14.73
C ASP A 102 5.85 15.98 13.39
N TYR A 103 4.94 16.26 12.45
CA TYR A 103 4.82 15.52 11.18
C TYR A 103 4.64 14.01 11.41
N MET A 104 3.88 13.64 12.44
CA MET A 104 3.39 12.27 12.64
C MET A 104 1.85 12.20 12.53
N PRO A 105 1.27 12.44 11.35
CA PRO A 105 -0.19 12.40 11.19
C PRO A 105 -0.73 10.99 11.40
N GLN A 106 -1.77 10.85 12.25
CA GLN A 106 -2.40 9.56 12.57
C GLN A 106 -2.88 8.75 11.36
N ASN A 107 -3.14 9.40 10.22
CA ASN A 107 -3.56 8.74 9.00
C ASN A 107 -2.44 7.95 8.29
N GLN A 108 -1.17 8.19 8.66
CA GLN A 108 0.00 7.56 8.03
C GLN A 108 0.63 6.44 8.86
N THR A 109 0.12 6.14 10.06
CA THR A 109 0.75 5.20 11.01
C THR A 109 1.00 3.78 10.49
N MET A 110 0.35 3.38 9.40
CA MET A 110 0.51 2.06 8.76
C MET A 110 1.64 2.01 7.72
N VAL A 111 2.19 3.16 7.33
CA VAL A 111 3.22 3.28 6.29
C VAL A 111 4.40 4.17 6.71
N GLU A 112 4.24 4.94 7.79
CA GLU A 112 5.19 5.96 8.23
C GLU A 112 6.53 5.39 8.75
N GLY A 113 7.60 5.73 8.03
CA GLY A 113 8.99 5.53 8.42
C GLY A 113 9.69 6.80 8.93
N ASN A 114 10.88 6.62 9.49
CA ASN A 114 11.75 7.72 9.93
C ASN A 114 12.29 8.52 8.74
N ASP A 115 12.43 7.89 7.58
CA ASP A 115 12.71 8.53 6.31
C ASP A 115 11.55 9.40 5.84
N ASP A 116 10.30 8.93 5.94
CA ASP A 116 9.14 9.76 5.58
C ASP A 116 9.07 11.03 6.44
N GLN A 117 9.12 10.87 7.77
CA GLN A 117 9.16 12.00 8.71
C GLN A 117 10.42 12.87 8.47
N GLY A 118 11.53 12.24 8.12
CA GLY A 118 12.80 12.89 7.80
C GLY A 118 12.73 13.81 6.58
N VAL A 119 12.13 13.37 5.47
CA VAL A 119 11.95 14.20 4.26
C VAL A 119 11.08 15.42 4.56
N TRP A 120 10.02 15.26 5.34
CA TRP A 120 9.24 16.39 5.84
C TRP A 120 10.07 17.31 6.73
N ALA A 121 10.92 16.78 7.59
CA ALA A 121 11.84 17.58 8.40
C ALA A 121 12.78 18.44 7.55
N LEU A 122 13.31 17.88 6.46
CA LEU A 122 14.18 18.62 5.55
C LEU A 122 13.42 19.72 4.78
N THR A 123 12.16 19.47 4.45
CA THR A 123 11.24 20.43 3.83
C THR A 123 10.93 21.59 4.77
N VAL A 124 10.57 21.28 6.01
CA VAL A 124 10.28 22.28 7.06
C VAL A 124 11.52 23.09 7.39
N MET A 125 12.68 22.45 7.52
CA MET A 125 13.95 23.14 7.71
C MET A 125 14.30 24.03 6.49
N GLY A 126 13.85 23.65 5.28
CA GLY A 126 13.96 24.48 4.08
C GLY A 126 13.14 25.77 4.22
N ALA A 127 11.92 25.68 4.77
CA ALA A 127 11.09 26.85 5.04
C ALA A 127 11.77 27.81 6.04
N VAL A 128 12.42 27.26 7.07
CA VAL A 128 13.20 28.03 8.04
C VAL A 128 14.38 28.76 7.36
N GLU A 129 15.16 28.04 6.56
CA GLU A 129 16.36 28.55 5.90
C GLU A 129 16.08 29.49 4.72
N ARG A 130 14.89 29.43 4.12
CA ARG A 130 14.41 30.35 3.07
C ARG A 130 13.58 31.50 3.63
N ASN A 131 13.47 31.59 4.96
CA ASN A 131 12.71 32.61 5.68
C ASN A 131 11.23 32.68 5.23
N PHE A 132 10.60 31.51 5.07
CA PHE A 132 9.19 31.39 4.73
C PHE A 132 8.31 31.79 5.91
N THR A 133 7.19 32.45 5.64
CA THR A 133 6.34 33.04 6.69
C THR A 133 5.79 31.96 7.63
N ASP A 134 6.00 32.15 8.94
CA ASP A 134 5.45 31.28 9.98
C ASP A 134 3.89 31.29 9.94
N PRO A 135 3.23 30.16 10.25
CA PRO A 135 1.77 29.99 10.10
C PRO A 135 0.89 30.83 11.04
N GLY A 136 1.49 31.41 12.09
CA GLY A 136 0.80 32.27 13.06
C GLY A 136 -0.37 31.61 13.79
N ASN A 137 -1.29 32.43 14.34
CA ASN A 137 -2.56 31.98 14.93
C ASN A 137 -2.46 30.89 16.01
N GLY A 138 -1.44 30.97 16.87
CA GLY A 138 -1.21 30.00 17.95
C GLY A 138 -0.64 28.65 17.50
N LYS A 139 -0.27 28.50 16.22
CA LYS A 139 0.50 27.35 15.72
C LYS A 139 2.00 27.59 15.95
N PRO A 140 2.81 26.54 16.16
CA PRO A 140 4.28 26.65 16.26
C PRO A 140 4.89 27.23 14.98
N GLY A 141 6.07 27.85 15.10
CA GLY A 141 6.87 28.25 13.95
C GLY A 141 7.52 27.04 13.27
N TRP A 142 7.97 27.19 12.03
CA TRP A 142 8.62 26.11 11.27
C TRP A 142 9.85 25.54 12.00
N LEU A 143 10.65 26.39 12.65
CA LEU A 143 11.81 25.95 13.42
C LEU A 143 11.41 25.06 14.61
N ALA A 144 10.33 25.40 15.31
CA ALA A 144 9.81 24.57 16.41
C ALA A 144 9.34 23.19 15.91
N MET A 145 8.71 23.12 14.72
CA MET A 145 8.31 21.84 14.12
C MET A 145 9.53 20.99 13.72
N ALA A 146 10.56 21.61 13.13
CA ALA A 146 11.81 20.92 12.81
C ALA A 146 12.51 20.38 14.08
N GLN A 147 12.50 21.15 15.17
CA GLN A 147 13.03 20.71 16.47
C GLN A 147 12.20 19.57 17.09
N ALA A 148 10.87 19.58 16.92
CA ALA A 148 10.00 18.48 17.34
C ALA A 148 10.40 17.16 16.66
N ILE A 149 10.52 17.18 15.32
CA ILE A 149 10.92 16.01 14.54
C ILE A 149 12.31 15.53 14.97
N PHE A 150 13.27 16.45 15.11
CA PHE A 150 14.63 16.09 15.57
C PHE A 150 14.60 15.37 16.92
N ASN A 151 13.85 15.91 17.89
CA ASN A 151 13.79 15.35 19.23
C ASN A 151 13.19 13.95 19.24
N GLU A 152 12.14 13.71 18.44
CA GLU A 152 11.51 12.40 18.32
C GLU A 152 12.39 11.36 17.62
N ILE A 153 13.02 11.73 16.50
CA ILE A 153 13.96 10.83 15.81
C ILE A 153 15.15 10.51 16.72
N ASN A 154 15.66 11.50 17.46
CA ASN A 154 16.74 11.31 18.42
C ASN A 154 16.36 10.37 19.57
N GLU A 155 15.11 10.41 20.06
CA GLU A 155 14.61 9.46 21.08
C GLU A 155 14.56 8.02 20.55
N ARG A 156 14.37 7.83 19.24
CA ARG A 156 14.30 6.51 18.59
C ARG A 156 15.67 5.90 18.27
N TRP A 157 16.76 6.58 18.60
CA TRP A 157 18.09 6.05 18.41
C TRP A 157 18.25 4.71 19.15
N ASP A 158 18.52 3.63 18.41
CA ASP A 158 18.56 2.27 18.96
C ASP A 158 20.00 1.80 19.17
N ASP A 159 20.54 2.01 20.37
CA ASP A 159 21.86 1.52 20.79
C ASP A 159 21.92 0.00 21.03
N LYS A 160 20.78 -0.71 21.04
CA LYS A 160 20.75 -2.16 21.35
C LYS A 160 21.13 -3.03 20.15
N SER A 161 20.90 -2.55 18.92
CA SER A 161 21.20 -3.28 17.70
C SER A 161 22.14 -2.48 16.80
N CYS A 162 23.11 -3.14 16.16
CA CYS A 162 24.05 -2.51 15.22
C CYS A 162 24.87 -1.33 15.81
N GLY A 163 25.04 -1.29 17.13
CA GLY A 163 25.83 -0.24 17.81
C GLY A 163 25.24 1.18 17.72
N GLY A 164 23.96 1.32 17.38
CA GLY A 164 23.31 2.61 17.16
C GLY A 164 22.46 2.63 15.89
N GLY A 165 22.01 3.81 15.49
CA GLY A 165 21.20 4.04 14.28
C GLY A 165 19.70 3.95 14.54
N VAL A 166 18.95 4.74 13.77
CA VAL A 166 17.48 4.63 13.71
C VAL A 166 17.07 3.57 12.69
N ARG A 167 15.93 2.92 12.95
CA ARG A 167 15.31 1.94 12.04
C ARG A 167 14.61 2.65 10.89
N TRP A 168 14.34 1.91 9.82
CA TRP A 168 13.53 2.41 8.73
C TRP A 168 12.14 2.80 9.22
N GLN A 169 11.39 1.85 9.79
CA GLN A 169 10.04 2.11 10.26
C GLN A 169 10.00 2.68 11.69
N ILE A 170 9.00 3.53 11.97
CA ILE A 170 8.76 4.08 13.32
C ILE A 170 8.08 3.05 14.22
N PHE A 171 7.07 2.36 13.67
CA PHE A 171 6.22 1.47 14.43
C PHE A 171 6.63 0.00 14.28
N THR A 172 6.62 -0.74 15.40
CA THR A 172 7.14 -2.12 15.46
C THR A 172 6.35 -3.13 14.62
N TRP A 173 5.11 -2.81 14.22
CA TRP A 173 4.25 -3.66 13.39
C TRP A 173 4.38 -3.38 11.89
N ASN A 174 5.10 -2.32 11.48
CA ASN A 174 5.32 -2.04 10.08
C ASN A 174 6.40 -2.97 9.51
N SER A 175 6.17 -3.45 8.29
CA SER A 175 7.15 -4.24 7.55
C SER A 175 8.41 -3.40 7.32
N GLY A 176 9.59 -3.93 7.65
CA GLY A 176 10.85 -3.19 7.56
C GLY A 176 11.31 -2.55 8.87
N TYR A 177 10.60 -2.72 10.00
CA TYR A 177 11.09 -2.28 11.32
C TYR A 177 12.41 -2.96 11.72
N ASN A 178 12.67 -4.15 11.22
CA ASN A 178 13.93 -4.86 11.42
C ASN A 178 15.08 -4.37 10.51
N TYR A 179 14.81 -3.44 9.59
CA TYR A 179 15.81 -2.90 8.67
C TYR A 179 16.32 -1.53 9.16
N LYS A 180 17.64 -1.32 9.18
CA LYS A 180 18.26 -0.01 9.38
C LYS A 180 18.82 0.45 8.05
N ASN A 181 18.34 1.59 7.55
CA ASN A 181 18.71 2.10 6.23
C ASN A 181 19.40 3.45 6.30
N THR A 182 20.11 3.78 5.21
CA THR A 182 20.84 5.02 5.06
C THR A 182 19.93 6.21 4.95
N ILE A 183 18.77 6.11 4.28
CA ILE A 183 17.88 7.26 4.09
C ILE A 183 17.35 7.81 5.42
N SER A 184 16.89 6.95 6.34
CA SER A 184 16.38 7.42 7.65
C SER A 184 17.47 8.10 8.48
N ASN A 185 18.65 7.48 8.55
CA ASN A 185 19.78 8.00 9.30
C ASN A 185 20.41 9.23 8.63
N GLY A 186 20.39 9.28 7.30
CA GLY A 186 20.86 10.40 6.50
C GLY A 186 19.99 11.64 6.69
N CYS A 187 18.66 11.49 6.66
CA CYS A 187 17.73 12.58 6.97
C CYS A 187 17.96 13.11 8.38
N PHE A 188 18.15 12.21 9.36
CA PHE A 188 18.46 12.60 10.74
C PHE A 188 19.80 13.35 10.86
N PHE A 189 20.85 12.83 10.24
CA PHE A 189 22.16 13.46 10.16
C PHE A 189 22.07 14.88 9.57
N GLN A 190 21.39 15.01 8.43
CA GLN A 190 21.27 16.29 7.75
C GLN A 190 20.42 17.28 8.56
N LEU A 191 19.30 16.86 9.14
CA LEU A 191 18.48 17.70 10.02
C LEU A 191 19.29 18.22 11.20
N ALA A 192 20.06 17.36 11.86
CA ALA A 192 20.94 17.72 12.96
C ALA A 192 22.01 18.74 12.52
N ALA A 193 22.67 18.51 11.38
CA ALA A 193 23.68 19.44 10.84
C ALA A 193 23.09 20.82 10.51
N ARG A 194 21.89 20.85 9.92
CA ARG A 194 21.16 22.08 9.57
C ARG A 194 20.72 22.86 10.80
N LEU A 195 20.11 22.18 11.79
CA LEU A 195 19.75 22.81 13.08
C LEU A 195 20.97 23.37 13.80
N GLY A 196 22.08 22.60 13.84
CA GLY A 196 23.33 23.04 14.44
C GLY A 196 23.92 24.27 13.74
N ARG A 197 23.92 24.30 12.41
CA ARG A 197 24.34 25.47 11.63
C ARG A 197 23.43 26.68 11.87
N TYR A 198 22.12 26.49 11.85
CA TYR A 198 21.13 27.56 11.93
C TYR A 198 21.13 28.24 13.31
N THR A 199 21.11 27.44 14.37
CA THR A 199 21.01 27.88 15.78
C THR A 199 22.35 28.10 16.44
N ASN A 200 23.45 27.70 15.78
CA ASN A 200 24.80 27.67 16.37
C ASN A 200 24.87 26.85 17.68
N ASN A 201 24.04 25.81 17.80
CA ASN A 201 23.98 24.94 18.98
C ASN A 201 24.81 23.67 18.75
N GLN A 202 25.84 23.50 19.58
CA GLN A 202 26.80 22.41 19.49
C GLN A 202 26.18 21.03 19.67
N THR A 203 25.12 20.89 20.47
CA THR A 203 24.48 19.59 20.72
C THR A 203 23.94 18.96 19.44
N TYR A 204 23.37 19.76 18.53
CA TYR A 204 22.91 19.25 17.24
C TYR A 204 24.09 18.79 16.36
N LEU A 205 25.22 19.51 16.39
CA LEU A 205 26.43 19.14 15.64
C LEU A 205 27.08 17.87 16.19
N GLU A 206 27.07 17.67 17.50
CA GLU A 206 27.53 16.43 18.14
C GLU A 206 26.65 15.22 17.74
N VAL A 207 25.34 15.41 17.67
CA VAL A 207 24.41 14.38 17.18
C VAL A 207 24.64 14.10 15.69
N ALA A 208 24.81 15.13 14.86
CA ALA A 208 25.15 14.95 13.45
C ALA A 208 26.45 14.14 13.27
N GLU A 209 27.49 14.46 14.05
CA GLU A 209 28.75 13.72 14.01
C GLU A 209 28.57 12.27 14.48
N LYS A 210 27.81 12.03 15.56
CA LYS A 210 27.46 10.68 16.03
C LYS A 210 26.77 9.85 14.94
N VAL A 211 25.77 10.41 14.27
CA VAL A 211 25.00 9.69 13.25
C VAL A 211 25.85 9.40 12.01
N PHE A 212 26.66 10.37 11.58
CA PHE A 212 27.55 10.17 10.42
C PHE A 212 28.66 9.15 10.72
N ASP A 213 29.30 9.24 11.88
CA ASP A 213 30.34 8.29 12.26
C ASP A 213 29.73 6.87 12.37
N TRP A 214 28.51 6.73 12.90
CA TRP A 214 27.77 5.46 12.85
C TRP A 214 27.53 4.94 11.42
N LEU A 215 27.08 5.80 10.49
CA LEU A 215 26.89 5.43 9.07
C LEU A 215 28.19 4.90 8.44
N THR A 216 29.34 5.45 8.84
CA THR A 216 30.65 4.95 8.38
C THR A 216 31.09 3.67 9.08
N ASP A 217 30.82 3.53 10.38
CA ASP A 217 31.23 2.38 11.19
C ASP A 217 30.49 1.09 10.79
N VAL A 218 29.20 1.19 10.47
CA VAL A 218 28.41 0.03 9.96
C VAL A 218 28.70 -0.27 8.49
N GLY A 219 29.48 0.56 7.80
CA GLY A 219 29.86 0.37 6.41
C GLY A 219 28.77 0.75 5.39
N PHE A 220 27.75 1.52 5.79
CA PHE A 220 26.78 2.08 4.85
C PHE A 220 27.39 3.21 4.03
N VAL A 221 28.27 4.01 4.64
CA VAL A 221 29.07 5.03 3.96
C VAL A 221 30.54 4.60 3.98
N VAL A 222 31.11 4.33 2.81
CA VAL A 222 32.50 3.89 2.69
C VAL A 222 33.35 5.02 2.10
N LEU A 223 34.16 5.66 2.94
CA LEU A 223 35.01 6.79 2.57
C LEU A 223 36.35 6.34 1.94
N LYS A 224 36.35 6.01 0.65
CA LYS A 224 37.55 5.77 -0.18
C LYS A 224 37.86 6.99 -1.06
N ASP A 225 38.79 6.89 -2.01
CA ASP A 225 39.05 7.98 -2.98
C ASP A 225 37.77 8.36 -3.76
N LYS A 226 36.93 7.36 -4.02
CA LYS A 226 35.55 7.49 -4.49
C LYS A 226 34.65 6.80 -3.47
N GLY A 227 33.85 7.57 -2.76
CA GLY A 227 33.03 7.06 -1.67
C GLY A 227 31.79 6.33 -2.17
N ASN A 228 31.39 5.26 -1.49
CA ASN A 228 30.12 4.56 -1.75
C ASN A 228 29.11 4.86 -0.65
N VAL A 229 27.83 4.93 -1.02
CA VAL A 229 26.72 5.09 -0.06
C VAL A 229 25.65 4.04 -0.37
N PHE A 230 25.64 2.99 0.45
CA PHE A 230 24.77 1.81 0.31
C PHE A 230 23.41 2.01 0.99
N ASP A 231 22.48 1.07 0.76
CA ASP A 231 21.08 1.21 1.15
C ASP A 231 20.82 0.96 2.65
N GLY A 232 21.38 -0.11 3.22
CA GLY A 232 21.10 -0.49 4.60
C GLY A 232 21.43 -1.95 4.90
N ALA A 233 20.94 -2.44 6.04
CA ALA A 233 21.06 -3.84 6.46
C ALA A 233 20.00 -4.23 7.51
N ASP A 234 19.69 -5.53 7.58
CA ASP A 234 18.83 -6.12 8.62
C ASP A 234 19.56 -6.23 9.97
N ILE A 235 18.83 -5.94 11.05
CA ILE A 235 19.35 -6.01 12.42
C ILE A 235 19.64 -7.43 12.88
N GLU A 236 19.00 -8.45 12.30
CA GLU A 236 19.27 -9.87 12.58
C GLU A 236 20.72 -10.26 12.24
N SER A 237 21.30 -9.60 11.24
CA SER A 237 22.70 -9.78 10.84
C SER A 237 23.67 -8.88 11.63
N ASN A 238 23.19 -8.20 12.68
CA ASN A 238 23.87 -7.09 13.35
C ASN A 238 24.37 -6.03 12.34
N CYS A 239 23.59 -5.77 11.30
CA CYS A 239 23.89 -4.89 10.18
C CYS A 239 25.17 -5.22 9.38
N SER A 240 25.70 -6.45 9.51
CA SER A 240 26.91 -6.88 8.80
C SER A 240 26.66 -7.22 7.32
N GLN A 241 25.42 -7.59 6.95
CA GLN A 241 25.04 -7.92 5.58
C GLN A 241 24.46 -6.69 4.90
N VAL A 242 25.34 -5.83 4.40
CA VAL A 242 24.95 -4.57 3.75
C VAL A 242 24.36 -4.82 2.36
N THR A 243 23.18 -4.27 2.11
CA THR A 243 22.55 -4.20 0.78
C THR A 243 23.33 -3.21 -0.09
N GLN A 244 24.13 -3.72 -1.02
CA GLN A 244 25.04 -2.93 -1.86
C GLN A 244 24.34 -2.19 -3.02
N LEU A 245 23.07 -1.82 -2.86
CA LEU A 245 22.38 -0.94 -3.80
C LEU A 245 22.72 0.51 -3.47
N GLU A 246 23.07 1.27 -4.50
CA GLU A 246 23.39 2.69 -4.39
C GLU A 246 22.34 3.49 -5.15
N TRP A 247 21.79 4.50 -4.47
CA TRP A 247 20.72 5.35 -5.00
C TRP A 247 21.13 6.81 -4.95
N THR A 248 20.67 7.62 -5.92
CA THR A 248 21.03 9.04 -5.99
C THR A 248 20.65 9.82 -4.72
N TYR A 249 19.45 9.59 -4.18
CA TYR A 249 18.97 10.28 -2.98
C TYR A 249 19.78 9.97 -1.71
N ASN A 250 20.27 8.73 -1.53
CA ASN A 250 21.11 8.36 -0.38
C ASN A 250 22.44 9.12 -0.43
N HIS A 251 23.06 9.19 -1.61
CA HIS A 251 24.25 10.01 -1.82
C HIS A 251 23.97 11.48 -1.59
N GLY A 252 22.86 12.00 -2.13
CA GLY A 252 22.46 13.39 -1.97
C GLY A 252 22.27 13.80 -0.51
N ILE A 253 21.50 13.03 0.26
CA ILE A 253 21.20 13.34 1.65
C ILE A 253 22.47 13.36 2.51
N VAL A 254 23.33 12.35 2.34
CA VAL A 254 24.63 12.30 3.04
C VAL A 254 25.52 13.46 2.60
N LEU A 255 25.61 13.75 1.31
CA LEU A 255 26.39 14.86 0.77
C LEU A 255 25.92 16.22 1.32
N GLY A 256 24.60 16.45 1.36
CA GLY A 256 24.03 17.67 1.92
C GLY A 256 24.37 17.83 3.40
N GLY A 257 24.23 16.76 4.21
CA GLY A 257 24.62 16.82 5.63
C GLY A 257 26.11 17.11 5.83
N LEU A 258 26.97 16.52 4.99
CA LEU A 258 28.41 16.81 4.98
C LEU A 258 28.72 18.28 4.65
N ALA A 259 28.02 18.85 3.67
CA ALA A 259 28.16 20.26 3.29
C ALA A 259 27.74 21.21 4.43
N TYR A 260 26.63 20.90 5.11
CA TYR A 260 26.18 21.63 6.30
C TYR A 260 27.20 21.53 7.44
N MET A 261 27.77 20.35 7.71
CA MET A 261 28.81 20.18 8.72
C MET A 261 30.10 20.95 8.38
N TYR A 262 30.53 20.95 7.12
CA TYR A 262 31.67 21.75 6.66
C TYR A 262 31.45 23.23 6.95
N ASN A 263 30.27 23.76 6.59
CA ASN A 263 29.97 25.17 6.76
C ASN A 263 29.78 25.54 8.25
N ALA A 264 29.12 24.70 9.04
CA ALA A 264 28.90 24.90 10.48
C ALA A 264 30.22 24.87 11.29
N THR A 265 31.21 24.11 10.83
CA THR A 265 32.53 23.98 11.49
C THR A 265 33.58 24.94 10.90
N ASN A 266 33.15 26.02 10.24
CA ASN A 266 34.01 27.04 9.67
C ASN A 266 35.04 26.49 8.65
N GLY A 267 34.62 25.56 7.81
CA GLY A 267 35.45 25.05 6.72
C GLY A 267 36.47 23.98 7.16
N SER A 268 36.08 23.10 8.08
CA SER A 268 36.96 22.03 8.57
C SER A 268 37.42 21.09 7.44
N SER A 269 38.73 20.86 7.35
CA SER A 269 39.34 19.97 6.35
C SER A 269 38.85 18.52 6.47
N LYS A 270 38.40 18.09 7.66
CA LYS A 270 37.77 16.77 7.88
C LYS A 270 36.50 16.64 7.03
N TRP A 271 35.61 17.62 7.11
CA TRP A 271 34.33 17.60 6.40
C TRP A 271 34.50 17.90 4.92
N GLU A 272 35.43 18.80 4.55
CA GLU A 272 35.76 19.07 3.15
C GLU A 272 36.20 17.79 2.42
N LYS A 273 37.12 17.03 3.02
CA LYS A 273 37.58 15.77 2.45
C LYS A 273 36.43 14.77 2.28
N ARG A 274 35.54 14.66 3.27
CA ARG A 274 34.37 13.77 3.21
C ARG A 274 33.42 14.18 2.08
N VAL A 275 33.17 15.48 1.90
CA VAL A 275 32.38 16.01 0.77
C VAL A 275 33.01 15.60 -0.56
N SER A 276 34.31 15.83 -0.76
CA SER A 276 34.99 15.48 -2.01
C SER A 276 34.93 13.98 -2.31
N GLN A 277 35.07 13.12 -1.29
CA GLN A 277 35.03 11.66 -1.46
C GLN A 277 33.62 11.18 -1.88
N VAL A 278 32.57 11.64 -1.20
CA VAL A 278 31.18 11.25 -1.52
C VAL A 278 30.74 11.82 -2.86
N LEU A 279 31.07 13.09 -3.16
CA LEU A 279 30.79 13.69 -4.46
C LEU A 279 31.55 12.99 -5.60
N GLY A 280 32.79 12.57 -5.36
CA GLY A 280 33.60 11.85 -6.34
C GLY A 280 32.99 10.49 -6.72
N GLY A 281 32.47 9.75 -5.75
CA GLY A 281 31.74 8.50 -6.01
C GLY A 281 30.41 8.73 -6.72
N ALA A 282 29.64 9.73 -6.28
CA ALA A 282 28.37 10.07 -6.91
C ALA A 282 28.57 10.51 -8.38
N SER A 283 29.61 11.29 -8.67
CA SER A 283 29.97 11.76 -10.02
C SER A 283 30.32 10.61 -10.97
N GLU A 284 30.84 9.50 -10.45
CA GLU A 284 31.18 8.32 -11.26
C GLU A 284 29.97 7.41 -11.49
N TYR A 285 29.14 7.23 -10.47
CA TYR A 285 28.08 6.21 -10.49
C TYR A 285 26.73 6.71 -11.02
N PHE A 286 26.42 8.00 -10.87
CA PHE A 286 25.12 8.57 -11.24
C PHE A 286 25.17 9.58 -12.39
N PHE A 287 26.35 9.81 -12.97
CA PHE A 287 26.48 10.73 -14.10
C PHE A 287 27.17 10.04 -15.28
N GLN A 288 26.52 10.11 -16.44
CA GLN A 288 27.10 9.71 -17.70
C GLN A 288 27.11 10.93 -18.62
N ASN A 289 28.27 11.29 -19.18
CA ASN A 289 28.43 12.54 -19.95
C ASN A 289 27.93 13.79 -19.18
N ASN A 290 28.13 13.82 -17.85
CA ASN A 290 27.61 14.85 -16.92
C ASN A 290 26.07 14.94 -16.83
N ILE A 291 25.33 13.97 -17.39
CA ILE A 291 23.87 13.88 -17.26
C ILE A 291 23.54 12.87 -16.16
N MET A 292 22.75 13.31 -15.19
CA MET A 292 22.31 12.51 -14.06
C MET A 292 21.31 11.42 -14.48
N TYR A 293 21.47 10.22 -13.92
CA TYR A 293 20.56 9.09 -14.11
C TYR A 293 20.51 8.20 -12.86
N GLU A 294 19.42 7.42 -12.73
CA GLU A 294 19.30 6.48 -11.61
C GLU A 294 19.90 5.13 -11.99
N SER A 295 21.15 4.89 -11.59
CA SER A 295 21.86 3.66 -11.92
C SER A 295 21.21 2.40 -11.32
N GLY A 296 20.52 2.47 -10.18
CA GLY A 296 19.86 1.28 -9.61
C GLY A 296 18.74 0.68 -10.49
N CYS A 297 18.11 1.47 -11.37
CA CYS A 297 16.93 1.03 -12.12
C CYS A 297 16.84 1.53 -13.57
N GLN A 298 17.47 2.65 -13.94
CA GLN A 298 17.30 3.31 -15.25
C GLN A 298 18.18 2.71 -16.38
N HIS A 299 18.73 1.51 -16.21
CA HIS A 299 19.66 0.89 -17.15
C HIS A 299 18.98 0.47 -18.45
N GLY A 300 18.98 1.35 -19.46
CA GLY A 300 18.46 1.07 -20.81
C GLY A 300 16.94 0.96 -20.91
N ASP A 301 16.24 0.88 -19.79
CA ASP A 301 14.78 0.85 -19.69
C ASP A 301 14.31 1.57 -18.43
N THR A 302 13.49 2.61 -18.62
CA THR A 302 12.94 3.43 -17.53
C THR A 302 11.76 2.79 -16.81
N SER A 303 11.18 1.70 -17.34
CA SER A 303 10.05 1.00 -16.72
C SER A 303 10.43 0.20 -15.47
N ASN A 304 11.72 -0.10 -15.28
CA ASN A 304 12.25 -0.81 -14.12
C ASN A 304 12.22 0.02 -12.82
N CYS A 305 12.15 1.36 -12.92
CA CYS A 305 12.08 2.23 -11.76
C CYS A 305 10.65 2.27 -11.19
N ASN A 306 10.52 1.96 -9.90
CA ASN A 306 9.25 2.10 -9.18
C ASN A 306 8.90 3.58 -8.91
N ASN A 307 7.74 3.84 -8.29
CA ASN A 307 7.25 5.20 -8.05
C ASN A 307 8.17 6.05 -7.16
N ASP A 308 8.84 5.44 -6.19
CA ASP A 308 9.77 6.12 -5.30
C ASP A 308 11.06 6.48 -6.04
N GLN A 309 11.64 5.50 -6.73
CA GLN A 309 12.91 5.61 -7.45
C GLN A 309 12.87 6.68 -8.55
N ARG A 310 11.71 6.87 -9.19
CA ARG A 310 11.48 7.95 -10.17
C ARG A 310 11.67 9.36 -9.60
N THR A 311 11.62 9.50 -8.28
CA THR A 311 11.75 10.79 -7.56
C THR A 311 13.16 11.03 -7.02
N PHE A 312 14.03 10.02 -6.92
CA PHE A 312 15.30 10.14 -6.17
C PHE A 312 16.24 11.24 -6.70
N LYS A 313 16.24 11.48 -8.02
CA LYS A 313 17.01 12.57 -8.65
C LYS A 313 16.62 13.96 -8.15
N SER A 314 15.38 14.15 -7.68
CA SER A 314 14.90 15.44 -7.14
C SER A 314 15.69 15.85 -5.89
N ILE A 315 15.66 15.01 -4.85
CA ILE A 315 16.42 15.19 -3.61
C ILE A 315 17.90 15.37 -3.94
N PHE A 316 18.45 14.52 -4.80
CA PHE A 316 19.88 14.60 -5.14
C PHE A 316 20.24 15.95 -5.77
N SER A 317 19.42 16.44 -6.70
CA SER A 317 19.61 17.74 -7.35
C SER A 317 19.59 18.90 -6.36
N ARG A 318 18.63 18.90 -5.41
CA ARG A 318 18.58 19.90 -4.34
C ARG A 318 19.83 19.88 -3.47
N MET A 319 20.29 18.69 -3.09
CA MET A 319 21.48 18.56 -2.25
C MET A 319 22.77 18.94 -2.96
N LEU A 320 22.87 18.72 -4.28
CA LEU A 320 23.97 19.23 -5.09
C LEU A 320 23.98 20.76 -5.09
N GLY A 321 22.85 21.41 -5.35
CA GLY A 321 22.75 22.88 -5.33
C GLY A 321 23.20 23.47 -3.98
N LEU A 322 22.68 22.92 -2.87
CA LEU A 322 23.09 23.33 -1.53
C LEU A 322 24.59 23.08 -1.26
N THR A 323 25.14 21.96 -1.73
CA THR A 323 26.57 21.63 -1.58
C THR A 323 27.44 22.63 -2.34
N SER A 324 27.04 23.01 -3.56
CA SER A 324 27.76 23.97 -4.39
C SER A 324 27.97 25.31 -3.67
N VAL A 325 26.90 25.83 -3.03
CA VAL A 325 26.96 27.10 -2.28
C VAL A 325 27.69 26.97 -0.94
N LEU A 326 27.51 25.86 -0.22
CA LEU A 326 28.07 25.70 1.13
C LEU A 326 29.56 25.30 1.14
N VAL A 327 30.04 24.68 0.06
CA VAL A 327 31.40 24.15 -0.07
C VAL A 327 32.06 24.68 -1.35
N PRO A 328 32.68 25.89 -1.31
CA PRO A 328 33.18 26.56 -2.51
C PRO A 328 34.20 25.75 -3.32
N SER A 329 34.96 24.84 -2.68
CA SER A 329 36.00 24.04 -3.35
C SER A 329 35.45 23.01 -4.34
N VAL A 330 34.16 22.67 -4.29
CA VAL A 330 33.51 21.74 -5.23
C VAL A 330 32.47 22.41 -6.14
N SER A 331 32.27 23.73 -6.00
CA SER A 331 31.23 24.49 -6.73
C SER A 331 31.29 24.26 -8.24
N ASP A 332 32.44 24.52 -8.87
CA ASP A 332 32.60 24.40 -10.32
C ASP A 332 32.26 22.99 -10.86
N GLN A 333 32.64 21.94 -10.11
CA GLN A 333 32.33 20.56 -10.48
C GLN A 333 30.82 20.31 -10.40
N VAL A 334 30.19 20.71 -9.30
CA VAL A 334 28.76 20.50 -9.07
C VAL A 334 27.92 21.30 -10.06
N ASP A 335 28.28 22.56 -10.30
CA ASP A 335 27.57 23.45 -11.21
C ASP A 335 27.60 22.91 -12.64
N ASN A 336 28.74 22.36 -13.09
CA ASN A 336 28.82 21.72 -14.40
C ASN A 336 27.91 20.47 -14.52
N LEU A 337 27.81 19.66 -13.46
CA LEU A 337 26.94 18.48 -13.41
C LEU A 337 25.45 18.87 -13.41
N LEU A 338 25.08 19.89 -12.62
CA LEU A 338 23.71 20.42 -12.55
C LEU A 338 23.29 21.06 -13.87
N ASN A 339 24.12 21.94 -14.42
CA ASN A 339 23.82 22.67 -15.65
C ASN A 339 23.61 21.72 -16.83
N THR A 340 24.50 20.74 -17.01
CA THR A 340 24.37 19.75 -18.09
C THR A 340 23.11 18.89 -17.91
N SER A 341 22.81 18.48 -16.68
CA SER A 341 21.61 17.70 -16.37
C SER A 341 20.32 18.52 -16.54
N ALA A 342 20.33 19.80 -16.20
CA ALA A 342 19.18 20.70 -16.36
C ALA A 342 18.81 20.91 -17.84
N GLU A 343 19.80 21.13 -18.71
CA GLU A 343 19.57 21.22 -20.15
C GLU A 343 18.98 19.93 -20.73
N ALA A 344 19.44 18.78 -20.22
CA ALA A 344 18.96 17.47 -20.64
C ALA A 344 17.52 17.19 -20.13
N ALA A 345 17.23 17.54 -18.88
CA ALA A 345 15.90 17.45 -18.29
C ALA A 345 14.88 18.34 -19.02
N ALA A 346 15.24 19.59 -19.33
CA ALA A 346 14.35 20.50 -20.06
C ALA A 346 13.92 19.96 -21.43
N LYS A 347 14.84 19.27 -22.13
CA LYS A 347 14.53 18.59 -23.40
C LYS A 347 13.60 17.39 -23.23
N SER A 348 13.68 16.67 -22.10
CA SER A 348 12.77 15.55 -21.81
C SER A 348 11.33 16.03 -21.54
N CYS A 349 11.15 17.27 -21.12
CA CYS A 349 9.87 17.96 -20.94
C CYS A 349 9.26 18.43 -22.28
N SER A 350 8.93 17.46 -23.13
CA SER A 350 8.31 17.67 -24.46
C SER A 350 7.08 16.78 -24.68
N GLY A 351 6.63 16.07 -23.64
CA GLY A 351 5.61 15.03 -23.72
C GLY A 351 4.20 15.48 -23.42
N GLY A 352 3.28 14.52 -23.41
CA GLY A 352 1.90 14.70 -22.94
C GLY A 352 0.99 15.46 -23.91
N ILE A 353 -0.27 15.60 -23.52
CA ILE A 353 -1.24 16.46 -24.24
C ILE A 353 -1.01 17.95 -23.97
N ASP A 354 -0.27 18.25 -22.92
CA ASP A 354 0.09 19.56 -22.42
C ASP A 354 1.37 20.12 -23.05
N GLY A 355 2.15 19.27 -23.75
CA GLY A 355 3.37 19.63 -24.47
C GLY A 355 4.58 19.88 -23.57
N HIS A 356 4.47 19.65 -22.26
CA HIS A 356 5.52 19.90 -21.28
C HIS A 356 5.62 18.82 -20.20
N THR A 357 4.98 17.65 -20.41
CA THR A 357 5.20 16.49 -19.54
C THR A 357 6.67 16.04 -19.61
N CYS A 358 7.32 15.97 -18.45
CA CYS A 358 8.71 15.54 -18.32
C CYS A 358 8.87 14.02 -18.29
N GLY A 359 9.94 13.54 -18.89
CA GLY A 359 10.35 12.13 -18.90
C GLY A 359 11.43 11.81 -17.87
N LEU A 360 11.66 10.51 -17.64
CA LEU A 360 12.67 10.04 -16.68
C LEU A 360 14.07 9.99 -17.31
N ASP A 361 14.18 9.56 -18.57
CA ASP A 361 15.44 9.46 -19.31
C ASP A 361 15.84 10.80 -19.97
N TRP A 362 16.90 11.40 -19.43
CA TRP A 362 17.45 12.67 -19.89
C TRP A 362 18.45 12.52 -21.06
N PHE A 363 18.87 11.30 -21.40
CA PHE A 363 19.78 11.05 -22.53
C PHE A 363 19.07 11.11 -23.88
N LYS A 364 17.76 10.84 -23.91
CA LYS A 364 16.98 10.75 -25.14
C LYS A 364 16.88 12.08 -25.89
N GLY A 365 16.97 13.21 -25.19
CA GLY A 365 16.80 14.55 -25.76
C GLY A 365 15.36 14.86 -26.19
N SER A 366 14.40 14.03 -25.79
CA SER A 366 12.96 14.20 -25.98
C SER A 366 12.22 13.38 -24.92
N TRP A 367 10.90 13.51 -24.85
CA TRP A 367 10.07 12.69 -23.97
C TRP A 367 10.26 11.17 -24.20
N ASP A 368 10.38 10.42 -23.11
CA ASP A 368 10.64 8.98 -23.08
C ASP A 368 9.37 8.12 -22.94
N ASN A 369 8.19 8.75 -22.97
CA ASN A 369 6.87 8.18 -22.67
C ASN A 369 6.65 7.80 -21.20
N GLN A 370 7.55 8.19 -20.29
CA GLN A 370 7.28 8.12 -18.85
C GLN A 370 6.60 9.40 -18.39
N TYR A 371 5.75 9.28 -17.37
CA TYR A 371 5.07 10.42 -16.78
C TYR A 371 4.78 10.11 -15.32
N GLY A 372 4.69 11.17 -14.53
CA GLY A 372 4.39 11.06 -13.12
C GLY A 372 4.90 12.26 -12.34
N LEU A 373 4.55 12.27 -11.06
CA LEU A 373 4.98 13.31 -10.13
C LEU A 373 6.50 13.29 -9.95
N GLY A 374 7.13 12.10 -9.87
CA GLY A 374 8.57 11.96 -9.66
C GLY A 374 9.42 12.51 -10.81
N GLU A 375 8.98 12.30 -12.05
CA GLU A 375 9.61 12.83 -13.26
C GLU A 375 9.55 14.38 -13.26
N GLN A 376 8.38 14.94 -12.95
CA GLN A 376 8.19 16.39 -12.86
C GLN A 376 9.02 17.01 -11.72
N MET A 377 9.03 16.38 -10.54
CA MET A 377 9.83 16.83 -9.39
C MET A 377 11.33 16.80 -9.68
N SER A 378 11.81 15.74 -10.32
CA SER A 378 13.22 15.62 -10.69
C SER A 378 13.63 16.70 -11.68
N ALA A 379 12.77 17.02 -12.65
CA ALA A 379 13.01 18.11 -13.60
C ALA A 379 12.96 19.49 -12.91
N LEU A 380 11.98 19.73 -12.02
CA LEU A 380 11.87 20.98 -11.26
C LEU A 380 13.15 21.26 -10.48
N GLU A 381 13.61 20.28 -9.70
CA GLU A 381 14.75 20.45 -8.81
C GLU A 381 16.06 20.72 -9.57
N VAL A 382 16.36 19.92 -10.59
CA VAL A 382 17.62 20.09 -11.33
C VAL A 382 17.65 21.44 -12.08
N ILE A 383 16.52 21.88 -12.64
CA ILE A 383 16.43 23.13 -13.40
C ILE A 383 16.52 24.34 -12.46
N GLN A 384 15.77 24.35 -11.36
CA GLN A 384 15.74 25.51 -10.46
C GLN A 384 17.05 25.72 -9.69
N ASN A 385 17.77 24.63 -9.36
CA ASN A 385 19.05 24.72 -8.66
C ASN A 385 20.16 25.35 -9.52
N THR A 386 19.96 25.55 -10.83
CA THR A 386 20.87 26.36 -11.66
C THR A 386 20.89 27.84 -11.27
N LEU A 387 19.90 28.30 -10.49
CA LEU A 387 19.83 29.67 -9.95
C LEU A 387 20.44 29.80 -8.55
N ILE A 388 20.98 28.72 -7.95
CA ILE A 388 21.34 28.70 -6.53
C ILE A 388 22.33 29.82 -6.15
N HIS A 389 23.29 30.14 -7.02
CA HIS A 389 24.29 31.19 -6.81
C HIS A 389 23.78 32.62 -7.01
N ASN A 390 22.58 32.80 -7.57
CA ASN A 390 21.94 34.11 -7.70
C ASN A 390 21.34 34.61 -6.37
N PHE A 391 21.35 33.77 -5.33
CA PHE A 391 20.75 34.06 -4.03
C PHE A 391 21.75 33.82 -2.90
N ASP A 392 21.47 34.44 -1.77
CA ASP A 392 22.25 34.21 -0.56
C ASP A 392 22.15 32.75 -0.11
N PRO A 393 23.22 32.21 0.52
CA PRO A 393 23.20 30.89 1.14
C PRO A 393 22.04 30.73 2.13
N PRO A 394 21.65 29.48 2.47
CA PRO A 394 20.63 29.19 3.48
C PRO A 394 20.82 30.04 4.74
N TYR A 395 19.78 30.77 5.16
CA TYR A 395 19.84 31.66 6.32
C TYR A 395 20.18 30.87 7.60
N LYS A 396 20.79 31.58 8.55
CA LYS A 396 20.96 31.23 9.96
C LYS A 396 20.07 32.14 10.79
N GLU A 397 19.93 31.83 12.07
CA GLU A 397 19.26 32.73 13.01
C GLU A 397 19.96 34.10 13.08
N SER A 398 21.29 34.13 12.93
CA SER A 398 22.09 35.34 13.04
C SER A 398 22.04 36.29 11.84
N ASP A 399 21.58 35.84 10.67
CA ASP A 399 21.72 36.59 9.40
C ASP A 399 20.42 36.74 8.59
N GLY A 400 19.25 36.52 9.20
CA GLY A 400 17.96 36.85 8.58
C GLY A 400 16.81 35.88 8.86
N GLY A 401 17.09 34.73 9.49
CA GLY A 401 16.07 33.78 9.89
C GLY A 401 15.07 34.34 10.89
N SER A 402 13.76 34.24 10.60
CA SER A 402 12.70 34.79 11.45
C SER A 402 11.82 33.76 12.16
N SER A 403 11.95 32.48 11.82
CA SER A 403 11.07 31.41 12.34
C SER A 403 11.35 31.14 13.82
N LYS A 404 10.28 30.98 14.61
CA LYS A 404 10.40 30.77 16.07
C LYS A 404 10.58 29.30 16.42
N GLY A 405 11.64 29.01 17.17
CA GLY A 405 11.95 27.68 17.71
C GLY A 405 11.30 27.38 19.06
N ASP A 406 11.29 26.09 19.41
CA ASP A 406 11.01 25.54 20.72
C ASP A 406 11.86 24.29 20.93
N VAL A 407 12.92 24.42 21.74
CA VAL A 407 13.87 23.33 22.03
C VAL A 407 13.21 22.14 22.75
N ALA A 408 12.06 22.35 23.38
CA ALA A 408 11.33 21.30 24.10
C ALA A 408 10.22 20.65 23.27
N ALA A 409 9.99 21.10 22.02
CA ALA A 409 9.00 20.51 21.14
C ALA A 409 9.30 19.02 20.90
N GLY A 410 8.28 18.16 20.82
CA GLY A 410 8.45 16.71 20.61
C GLY A 410 8.94 15.90 21.83
N LEU A 411 9.47 16.51 22.90
CA LEU A 411 10.02 15.74 24.04
C LEU A 411 8.95 15.05 24.93
N ASN A 412 7.67 15.36 24.76
CA ASN A 412 6.56 14.78 25.52
C ASN A 412 5.71 13.78 24.71
N THR A 413 6.04 13.57 23.43
CA THR A 413 5.33 12.69 22.49
C THR A 413 6.08 11.37 22.33
N THR A 414 5.92 10.44 23.28
CA THR A 414 6.40 9.07 23.09
C THR A 414 5.55 8.36 22.02
N THR A 415 6.11 7.38 21.29
CA THR A 415 5.38 6.56 20.30
C THR A 415 4.13 5.87 20.87
N THR A 416 4.09 5.64 22.18
CA THR A 416 2.93 5.17 22.95
C THR A 416 1.81 6.21 23.10
N ASN A 417 2.13 7.51 23.09
CA ASN A 417 1.16 8.60 23.21
C ASN A 417 0.40 8.87 21.90
N VAL A 418 0.99 8.59 20.73
CA VAL A 418 0.33 8.75 19.42
C VAL A 418 -0.91 7.84 19.29
N LEU A 419 -0.85 6.64 19.89
CA LEU A 419 -1.96 5.69 19.97
C LEU A 419 -2.86 5.89 21.21
N GLN A 420 -2.31 6.42 22.31
CA GLN A 420 -3.06 6.74 23.51
C GLN A 420 -3.48 8.20 23.54
N ASN A 421 -4.57 8.51 22.82
CA ASN A 421 -5.38 9.67 23.20
C ASN A 421 -5.89 9.43 24.64
N LYS A 422 -5.14 9.90 25.64
CA LYS A 422 -5.62 9.96 27.03
C LYS A 422 -6.86 10.82 27.01
N LEU A 423 -8.03 10.19 27.02
CA LEU A 423 -9.32 10.84 27.12
C LEU A 423 -9.24 11.85 28.28
N GLN A 424 -9.32 13.14 27.99
CA GLN A 424 -9.40 14.16 29.04
C GLN A 424 -10.80 14.12 29.65
N ILE A 425 -10.99 13.26 30.64
CA ILE A 425 -12.25 13.10 31.35
C ILE A 425 -12.51 14.34 32.21
N LYS A 426 -13.44 15.21 31.79
CA LYS A 426 -13.86 16.38 32.57
C LYS A 426 -14.78 15.95 33.72
N SER A 427 -14.97 16.81 34.73
CA SER A 427 -15.86 16.51 35.87
C SER A 427 -17.31 16.20 35.45
N LYS A 428 -17.75 16.72 34.30
CA LYS A 428 -19.06 16.39 33.71
C LYS A 428 -19.09 14.97 33.12
N ASP A 429 -17.98 14.51 32.56
CA ASP A 429 -17.83 13.13 32.06
C ASP A 429 -17.76 12.14 33.23
N ARG A 430 -17.13 12.52 34.35
CA ARG A 430 -17.19 11.75 35.62
C ARG A 430 -18.61 11.71 36.20
N ALA A 431 -19.35 12.80 36.15
CA ALA A 431 -20.74 12.83 36.60
C ALA A 431 -21.66 11.98 35.71
N GLY A 432 -21.49 12.07 34.38
CA GLY A 432 -22.18 11.23 33.41
C GLY A 432 -21.85 9.75 33.59
N ALA A 433 -20.57 9.42 33.78
CA ALA A 433 -20.12 8.07 34.09
C ALA A 433 -20.70 7.57 35.41
N ALA A 434 -20.73 8.37 36.49
CA ALA A 434 -21.32 7.98 37.77
C ALA A 434 -22.83 7.72 37.68
N ILE A 435 -23.57 8.52 36.89
CA ILE A 435 -24.99 8.31 36.63
C ILE A 435 -25.20 7.00 35.85
N ILE A 436 -24.41 6.78 34.80
CA ILE A 436 -24.46 5.54 34.00
C ILE A 436 -24.09 4.34 34.87
N THR A 437 -23.05 4.43 35.69
CA THR A 437 -22.65 3.39 36.64
C THR A 437 -23.74 3.13 37.67
N GLY A 438 -24.44 4.15 38.17
CA GLY A 438 -25.58 4.00 39.07
C GLY A 438 -26.77 3.30 38.41
N VAL A 439 -27.07 3.63 37.15
CA VAL A 439 -28.12 2.97 36.35
C VAL A 439 -27.74 1.51 36.05
N VAL A 440 -26.48 1.27 35.68
CA VAL A 440 -25.96 -0.08 35.41
C VAL A 440 -25.92 -0.92 36.68
N LEU A 441 -25.52 -0.37 37.83
CA LEU A 441 -25.57 -1.06 39.12
C LEU A 441 -27.00 -1.40 39.53
N MET A 442 -27.99 -0.52 39.28
CA MET A 442 -29.40 -0.87 39.51
C MET A 442 -29.90 -2.00 38.61
N VAL A 443 -29.36 -2.11 37.38
CA VAL A 443 -29.67 -3.22 36.46
C VAL A 443 -28.94 -4.51 36.85
N VAL A 444 -27.71 -4.41 37.37
CA VAL A 444 -26.88 -5.56 37.76
C VAL A 444 -27.30 -6.14 39.13
N VAL A 445 -27.78 -5.32 40.07
CA VAL A 445 -28.34 -5.80 41.34
C VAL A 445 -29.68 -6.57 41.15
N GLY A 446 -30.31 -6.46 39.97
CA GLY A 446 -31.46 -7.27 39.56
C GLY A 446 -31.13 -8.66 39.00
N GLY A 447 -29.86 -9.06 38.94
CA GLY A 447 -29.45 -10.37 38.41
C GLY A 447 -28.13 -10.85 39.00
N SER A 448 -28.19 -11.50 40.17
CA SER A 448 -27.15 -12.40 40.68
C SER A 448 -27.06 -13.63 39.74
N GLU A 449 -25.92 -14.27 39.41
CA GLU A 449 -24.76 -14.69 40.21
C GLU A 449 -23.49 -14.88 39.33
N SER A 450 -22.36 -14.53 39.93
CA SER A 450 -20.94 -14.93 39.81
C SER A 450 -20.42 -15.96 38.78
N SER A 451 -19.32 -15.63 38.09
CA SER A 451 -18.05 -16.41 38.11
C SER A 451 -16.87 -15.63 37.47
N ALA A 452 -15.72 -15.67 38.15
CA ALA A 452 -14.43 -15.01 37.84
C ALA A 452 -13.64 -15.75 36.72
N PHE A 453 -12.87 -15.03 35.88
CA PHE A 453 -11.38 -14.92 35.86
C PHE A 453 -10.67 -16.28 36.04
N GLU A 454 -9.83 -16.80 35.13
CA GLU A 454 -8.58 -16.27 34.55
C GLU A 454 -7.98 -17.40 33.66
N ILE A 455 -7.45 -17.15 32.45
CA ILE A 455 -6.30 -17.89 31.85
C ILE A 455 -5.58 -16.95 30.86
N GLU A 456 -4.29 -16.77 31.09
CA GLU A 456 -3.35 -15.88 30.41
C GLU A 456 -2.86 -16.37 29.03
N MET A 457 -2.44 -15.37 28.24
CA MET A 457 -1.37 -15.39 27.24
C MET A 457 -1.60 -16.01 25.85
N GLU A 458 -2.62 -16.83 25.62
CA GLU A 458 -3.03 -17.25 24.25
C GLU A 458 -4.21 -16.41 23.71
N ALA A 459 -4.79 -15.56 24.57
CA ALA A 459 -5.99 -14.76 24.31
C ALA A 459 -5.72 -13.42 23.58
N ASP A 460 -4.47 -12.97 23.49
CA ASP A 460 -4.17 -11.62 22.99
C ASP A 460 -4.32 -11.54 21.45
N PHE A 461 -3.84 -12.57 20.72
CA PHE A 461 -4.02 -12.63 19.26
C PHE A 461 -5.48 -12.82 18.84
N THR A 462 -6.24 -13.66 19.57
CA THR A 462 -7.67 -13.88 19.27
C THR A 462 -8.52 -12.69 19.67
N GLN A 463 -8.17 -11.93 20.72
CA GLN A 463 -8.84 -10.66 21.02
C GLN A 463 -8.59 -9.61 19.93
N VAL A 464 -7.35 -9.48 19.45
CA VAL A 464 -7.02 -8.54 18.36
C VAL A 464 -7.72 -8.93 17.05
N GLU A 465 -7.72 -10.22 16.69
CA GLU A 465 -8.42 -10.74 15.50
C GLU A 465 -9.94 -10.49 15.56
N ASN A 466 -10.54 -10.59 16.75
CA ASN A 466 -11.97 -10.32 16.96
C ASN A 466 -12.35 -8.83 16.99
N GLN A 467 -11.37 -7.92 17.07
CA GLN A 467 -11.57 -6.46 17.14
C GLN A 467 -11.31 -5.74 15.82
N ARG A 468 -10.92 -6.45 14.75
CA ARG A 468 -10.65 -5.87 13.42
C ARG A 468 -11.50 -6.48 12.32
N LEU A 469 -11.45 -5.88 11.14
CA LEU A 469 -11.94 -6.50 9.91
C LEU A 469 -10.95 -7.57 9.43
N PRO A 470 -11.43 -8.64 8.78
CA PRO A 470 -10.56 -9.69 8.29
C PRO A 470 -9.71 -9.21 7.12
N THR A 471 -8.51 -9.78 6.96
CA THR A 471 -7.66 -9.55 5.78
C THR A 471 -8.07 -10.44 4.62
N LEU A 472 -7.68 -10.07 3.38
CA LEU A 472 -7.94 -10.91 2.22
C LEU A 472 -7.29 -12.29 2.41
N TYR A 473 -6.05 -12.32 2.90
CA TYR A 473 -5.32 -13.55 3.19
C TYR A 473 -6.10 -14.51 4.13
N GLU A 474 -6.72 -13.99 5.19
CA GLU A 474 -7.54 -14.79 6.12
C GLU A 474 -8.79 -15.37 5.45
N VAL A 475 -9.45 -14.57 4.61
CA VAL A 475 -10.64 -15.00 3.84
C VAL A 475 -10.25 -16.10 2.87
N LEU A 476 -9.16 -15.92 2.14
CA LEU A 476 -8.65 -16.90 1.18
C LEU A 476 -8.18 -18.20 1.84
N LEU A 477 -7.62 -18.12 3.05
CA LEU A 477 -7.28 -19.29 3.87
C LEU A 477 -8.47 -19.94 4.59
N ARG A 478 -9.70 -19.46 4.36
CA ARG A 478 -10.93 -19.95 5.01
C ARG A 478 -10.90 -19.87 6.54
N LYS A 479 -10.21 -18.88 7.11
CA LYS A 479 -10.16 -18.64 8.56
C LYS A 479 -11.33 -17.80 9.07
N THR A 480 -12.08 -17.16 8.17
CA THR A 480 -13.12 -16.20 8.52
C THR A 480 -14.51 -16.81 8.57
N SER A 481 -15.46 -16.07 9.14
CA SER A 481 -16.85 -16.52 9.33
C SER A 481 -17.86 -15.60 8.63
N PRO A 482 -19.08 -16.10 8.34
CA PRO A 482 -20.13 -15.33 7.70
C PRO A 482 -20.43 -14.00 8.43
N PRO A 483 -20.62 -12.88 7.70
CA PRO A 483 -20.78 -12.78 6.24
C PRO A 483 -19.48 -12.49 5.46
N ALA A 484 -18.33 -12.36 6.12
CA ALA A 484 -17.04 -12.08 5.47
C ALA A 484 -16.23 -13.37 5.19
N ASP A 485 -16.87 -14.38 4.61
CA ASP A 485 -16.27 -15.67 4.26
C ASP A 485 -15.92 -15.77 2.76
N LEU A 486 -15.07 -16.75 2.41
CA LEU A 486 -14.65 -16.99 1.02
C LEU A 486 -15.84 -17.15 0.06
N TRP A 487 -16.90 -17.83 0.52
CA TRP A 487 -18.11 -18.02 -0.28
C TRP A 487 -18.85 -16.71 -0.56
N SER A 488 -18.99 -15.83 0.44
CA SER A 488 -19.59 -14.51 0.23
C SER A 488 -18.70 -13.63 -0.65
N PHE A 489 -17.38 -13.74 -0.53
CA PHE A 489 -16.44 -13.04 -1.41
C PHE A 489 -16.52 -13.54 -2.85
N TYR A 490 -16.62 -14.86 -3.05
CA TYR A 490 -16.85 -15.47 -4.36
C TYR A 490 -18.17 -15.04 -4.98
N THR A 491 -19.25 -15.04 -4.20
CA THR A 491 -20.59 -14.58 -4.63
C THR A 491 -20.60 -13.08 -4.92
N PHE A 492 -19.73 -12.31 -4.26
CA PHE A 492 -19.54 -10.90 -4.57
C PHE A 492 -18.79 -10.73 -5.89
N LEU A 493 -17.69 -11.46 -6.09
CA LEU A 493 -16.88 -11.40 -7.30
C LEU A 493 -17.55 -11.97 -8.53
N SER A 494 -18.55 -12.85 -8.39
CA SER A 494 -19.33 -13.34 -9.53
C SER A 494 -20.09 -12.23 -10.28
N GLN A 495 -20.18 -11.03 -9.69
CA GLN A 495 -20.70 -9.83 -10.35
C GLN A 495 -19.71 -9.23 -11.36
N PHE A 496 -18.42 -9.55 -11.21
CA PHE A 496 -17.31 -9.00 -11.97
C PHE A 496 -16.63 -10.15 -12.73
N PRO A 497 -17.02 -10.41 -13.99
CA PRO A 497 -16.55 -11.58 -14.74
C PRO A 497 -15.04 -11.64 -14.90
N TYR A 498 -14.35 -10.49 -14.87
CA TYR A 498 -12.89 -10.46 -14.93
C TYR A 498 -12.24 -10.72 -13.56
N ALA A 499 -12.82 -10.22 -12.46
CA ALA A 499 -12.22 -10.34 -11.15
C ALA A 499 -12.42 -11.74 -10.52
N ILE A 500 -13.50 -12.44 -10.88
CA ILE A 500 -13.68 -13.84 -10.49
C ILE A 500 -12.62 -14.75 -11.12
N ASP A 501 -12.18 -14.48 -12.35
CA ASP A 501 -11.13 -15.25 -13.01
C ASP A 501 -9.79 -15.12 -12.25
N PHE A 502 -9.51 -13.96 -11.65
CA PHE A 502 -8.34 -13.77 -10.76
C PHE A 502 -8.45 -14.56 -9.46
N LEU A 503 -9.64 -14.63 -8.85
CA LEU A 503 -9.85 -15.44 -7.65
C LEU A 503 -9.72 -16.94 -7.97
N ASP A 504 -10.32 -17.40 -9.07
CA ASP A 504 -10.23 -18.78 -9.52
C ASP A 504 -8.78 -19.17 -9.85
N PHE A 505 -8.06 -18.29 -10.55
CA PHE A 505 -6.62 -18.47 -10.81
C PHE A 505 -5.82 -18.60 -9.50
N TRP A 506 -6.07 -17.73 -8.51
CA TRP A 506 -5.38 -17.79 -7.23
C TRP A 506 -5.67 -19.10 -6.49
N ILE A 507 -6.93 -19.55 -6.49
CA ILE A 507 -7.34 -20.82 -5.86
C ILE A 507 -6.68 -22.02 -6.55
N ASP A 508 -6.70 -22.06 -7.88
CA ASP A 508 -6.08 -23.12 -8.67
C ASP A 508 -4.56 -23.15 -8.47
N LEU A 509 -3.93 -21.98 -8.41
CA LEU A 509 -2.50 -21.87 -8.15
C LEU A 509 -2.13 -22.34 -6.74
N MET A 510 -2.92 -21.97 -5.73
CA MET A 510 -2.69 -22.44 -4.36
C MET A 510 -2.93 -23.95 -4.22
N ALA A 511 -3.86 -24.52 -5.00
CA ALA A 511 -4.02 -25.96 -5.11
C ALA A 511 -2.76 -26.60 -5.73
N HIS A 512 -2.21 -26.03 -6.80
CA HIS A 512 -0.96 -26.50 -7.42
C HIS A 512 0.22 -26.45 -6.43
N VAL A 513 0.39 -25.35 -5.69
CA VAL A 513 1.43 -25.24 -4.65
C VAL A 513 1.26 -26.32 -3.57
N ARG A 514 0.01 -26.64 -3.19
CA ARG A 514 -0.27 -27.72 -2.24
C ARG A 514 0.11 -29.09 -2.82
N LEU A 515 -0.19 -29.34 -4.10
CA LEU A 515 0.23 -30.56 -4.80
C LEU A 515 1.77 -30.70 -4.84
N CYS A 516 2.50 -29.61 -5.08
CA CYS A 516 3.96 -29.60 -5.03
C CYS A 516 4.50 -29.95 -3.64
N ARG A 517 3.92 -29.37 -2.56
CA ARG A 517 4.32 -29.69 -1.18
C ARG A 517 4.01 -31.15 -0.83
N ASP A 518 2.86 -31.64 -1.26
CA ASP A 518 2.45 -33.03 -1.04
C ASP A 518 3.35 -34.03 -1.76
N TYR A 519 3.84 -33.68 -2.96
CA TYR A 519 4.87 -34.45 -3.66
C TYR A 519 6.16 -34.54 -2.83
N VAL A 520 6.74 -33.40 -2.42
CA VAL A 520 7.99 -33.37 -1.62
C VAL A 520 7.83 -34.12 -0.30
N ARG A 521 6.68 -33.96 0.37
CA ARG A 521 6.35 -34.73 1.58
C ARG A 521 6.33 -36.24 1.30
N GLY A 522 5.69 -36.67 0.21
CA GLY A 522 5.67 -38.07 -0.19
C GLY A 522 7.06 -38.65 -0.46
N VAL A 523 7.95 -37.86 -1.06
CA VAL A 523 9.36 -38.24 -1.29
C VAL A 523 10.10 -38.41 0.04
N ARG A 524 10.00 -37.42 0.93
CA ARG A 524 10.60 -37.46 2.26
C ARG A 524 10.16 -38.70 3.05
N GLU A 525 8.86 -38.93 3.15
CA GLU A 525 8.30 -40.09 3.83
C GLU A 525 8.81 -41.41 3.22
N SER A 526 9.02 -41.46 1.89
CA SER A 526 9.53 -42.65 1.20
C SER A 526 11.00 -42.94 1.54
N ILE A 527 11.81 -41.90 1.70
CA ILE A 527 13.21 -42.00 2.12
C ILE A 527 13.30 -42.43 3.58
N GLU A 528 12.53 -41.81 4.47
CA GLU A 528 12.48 -42.17 5.89
C GLU A 528 12.05 -43.64 6.11
N THR A 529 11.05 -44.11 5.36
CA THR A 529 10.60 -45.52 5.44
C THR A 529 11.70 -46.48 4.98
N ARG A 530 12.44 -46.13 3.93
CA ARG A 530 13.53 -46.95 3.37
C ARG A 530 14.75 -47.00 4.29
N ASN A 531 15.13 -45.89 4.91
CA ASN A 531 16.20 -45.84 5.91
C ASN A 531 15.84 -46.68 7.15
N GLY A 532 14.56 -46.70 7.55
CA GLY A 532 14.08 -47.58 8.62
C GLY A 532 14.21 -49.09 8.31
N GLU A 533 14.07 -49.48 7.04
CA GLU A 533 14.20 -50.88 6.60
C GLU A 533 15.67 -51.32 6.40
N LEU A 534 16.54 -50.41 5.95
CA LEU A 534 17.97 -50.68 5.76
C LEU A 534 18.75 -50.88 7.08
N ILE A 535 18.22 -50.40 8.22
CA ILE A 535 18.81 -50.65 9.54
C ILE A 535 18.62 -52.13 9.99
N MET A 536 17.79 -52.91 9.28
CA MET A 536 17.53 -54.33 9.59
C MET A 536 18.27 -55.34 8.70
N ASP A 537 18.96 -54.92 7.63
CA ASP A 537 19.67 -55.83 6.71
C ASP A 537 21.09 -55.29 6.45
N ASP A 538 22.10 -56.05 6.92
CA ASP A 538 23.51 -55.71 6.76
C ASP A 538 23.95 -55.85 5.29
N GLY A 539 24.50 -54.77 4.72
CA GLY A 539 25.39 -54.84 3.57
C GLY A 539 24.83 -54.32 2.24
N HIS A 540 25.57 -53.37 1.65
CA HIS A 540 25.41 -52.72 0.35
C HIS A 540 24.51 -51.47 0.28
N SER A 541 24.90 -50.42 0.99
CA SER A 541 24.46 -49.05 0.69
C SER A 541 25.20 -48.50 -0.54
N GLY A 542 24.59 -48.58 -1.73
CA GLY A 542 25.11 -47.97 -2.95
C GLY A 542 25.14 -46.42 -2.88
N GLU A 543 25.93 -45.77 -3.74
CA GLU A 543 26.13 -44.30 -3.73
C GLU A 543 24.81 -43.50 -3.76
N SER A 544 23.77 -44.04 -4.41
CA SER A 544 22.42 -43.43 -4.43
C SER A 544 21.74 -43.36 -3.06
N SER A 545 22.05 -44.26 -2.12
CA SER A 545 21.50 -44.23 -0.76
C SER A 545 22.17 -43.16 0.12
N ILE A 546 23.46 -42.93 -0.09
CA ILE A 546 24.25 -41.89 0.59
C ILE A 546 23.78 -40.49 0.16
N LEU A 547 23.42 -40.35 -1.13
CA LEU A 547 22.85 -39.12 -1.67
C LEU A 547 21.48 -38.78 -1.06
N LEU A 548 20.60 -39.78 -0.91
CA LEU A 548 19.27 -39.59 -0.31
C LEU A 548 19.32 -39.22 1.17
N ASP A 549 20.27 -39.81 1.93
CA ASP A 549 20.48 -39.47 3.33
C ASP A 549 21.06 -38.06 3.51
N ALA A 550 21.96 -37.64 2.62
CA ALA A 550 22.47 -36.27 2.59
C ALA A 550 21.34 -35.25 2.30
N LEU A 551 20.44 -35.54 1.35
CA LEU A 551 19.29 -34.69 1.04
C LEU A 551 18.29 -34.56 2.21
N LEU A 552 18.13 -35.61 3.01
CA LEU A 552 17.28 -35.60 4.21
C LEU A 552 17.91 -34.79 5.34
N ASN A 553 19.19 -35.01 5.62
CA ASN A 553 19.91 -34.40 6.75
C ASN A 553 20.27 -32.92 6.52
N GLU A 554 20.52 -32.51 5.27
CA GLU A 554 20.83 -31.12 4.92
C GLU A 554 19.57 -30.24 4.73
N GLY A 555 18.35 -30.78 4.93
CA GLY A 555 17.11 -30.00 4.98
C GLY A 555 16.48 -29.63 3.63
N TYR A 556 17.01 -30.13 2.51
CA TYR A 556 16.48 -29.85 1.16
C TYR A 556 15.08 -30.44 0.88
N LEU A 557 14.60 -31.34 1.75
CA LEU A 557 13.25 -31.93 1.70
C LEU A 557 12.24 -31.27 2.67
N ASP A 558 12.49 -30.03 3.09
CA ASP A 558 11.53 -29.28 3.90
C ASP A 558 10.36 -28.75 3.05
N PHE A 559 9.22 -29.42 3.19
CA PHE A 559 7.97 -29.07 2.52
C PHE A 559 7.28 -27.83 3.09
N LYS A 560 7.76 -27.26 4.22
CA LYS A 560 7.22 -26.02 4.79
C LYS A 560 7.71 -24.78 4.03
N ASN A 561 8.90 -24.83 3.44
CA ASN A 561 9.49 -23.69 2.73
C ASN A 561 9.26 -23.81 1.21
N SER A 562 8.51 -22.87 0.63
CA SER A 562 8.20 -22.87 -0.81
C SER A 562 9.44 -22.72 -1.69
N LYS A 563 10.48 -22.03 -1.20
CA LYS A 563 11.75 -21.83 -1.93
C LYS A 563 12.55 -23.12 -1.99
N LEU A 564 12.61 -23.87 -0.89
CA LEU A 564 13.27 -25.19 -0.85
C LEU A 564 12.52 -26.21 -1.72
N VAL A 565 11.19 -26.17 -1.72
CA VAL A 565 10.37 -26.98 -2.64
C VAL A 565 10.69 -26.65 -4.10
N SER A 566 10.81 -25.37 -4.46
CA SER A 566 11.21 -24.93 -5.81
C SER A 566 12.62 -25.43 -6.18
N GLN A 567 13.60 -25.26 -5.28
CA GLN A 567 14.98 -25.71 -5.49
C GLN A 567 15.09 -27.23 -5.70
N PHE A 568 14.39 -28.01 -4.87
CA PHE A 568 14.35 -29.47 -5.02
C PHE A 568 13.72 -29.89 -6.35
N LEU A 569 12.59 -29.27 -6.74
CA LEU A 569 11.91 -29.58 -8.01
C LEU A 569 12.71 -29.17 -9.25
N ARG A 570 13.61 -28.20 -9.14
CA ARG A 570 14.54 -27.77 -10.20
C ARG A 570 15.76 -28.68 -10.33
N GLY A 571 16.13 -29.42 -9.28
CA GLY A 571 17.37 -30.19 -9.25
C GLY A 571 18.63 -29.32 -9.08
N ASN A 572 18.48 -28.03 -8.81
CA ASN A 572 19.58 -27.11 -8.50
C ASN A 572 19.91 -27.21 -7.01
N VAL A 573 20.75 -28.18 -6.64
CA VAL A 573 21.31 -28.34 -5.29
C VAL A 573 22.69 -27.65 -5.22
N GLU A 574 22.77 -26.41 -5.70
CA GLU A 574 24.04 -25.73 -6.02
C GLU A 574 24.77 -25.12 -4.81
N GLU A 575 24.18 -25.10 -3.62
CA GLU A 575 24.82 -24.53 -2.42
C GLU A 575 25.67 -25.53 -1.62
N SER A 576 25.52 -26.83 -1.89
CA SER A 576 26.23 -27.90 -1.15
C SER A 576 27.28 -28.55 -2.04
N MET A 577 28.56 -28.22 -1.83
CA MET A 577 29.70 -28.88 -2.51
C MET A 577 29.74 -30.40 -2.28
N ARG A 578 29.08 -30.87 -1.21
CA ARG A 578 28.97 -32.29 -0.86
C ARG A 578 27.91 -33.00 -1.69
N ILE A 579 26.71 -32.43 -1.80
CA ILE A 579 25.61 -33.03 -2.57
C ILE A 579 25.91 -32.97 -4.07
N SER A 580 26.48 -31.88 -4.58
CA SER A 580 26.86 -31.79 -6.00
C SER A 580 27.84 -32.88 -6.41
N ARG A 581 28.86 -33.16 -5.58
CA ARG A 581 29.81 -34.27 -5.82
C ARG A 581 29.16 -35.65 -5.78
N LEU A 582 28.27 -35.89 -4.82
CA LEU A 582 27.54 -37.16 -4.70
C LEU A 582 26.55 -37.35 -5.86
N LEU A 583 25.92 -36.25 -6.29
CA LEU A 583 25.02 -36.24 -7.43
C LEU A 583 25.78 -36.48 -8.74
N ASP A 584 26.94 -35.84 -8.93
CA ASP A 584 27.78 -36.02 -10.12
C ASP A 584 28.36 -37.44 -10.17
N ALA A 585 28.77 -38.01 -9.04
CA ALA A 585 29.20 -39.41 -8.94
C ALA A 585 28.06 -40.38 -9.34
N ALA A 586 26.86 -40.18 -8.78
CA ALA A 586 25.70 -41.01 -9.10
C ALA A 586 25.23 -40.85 -10.57
N LYS A 587 25.32 -39.64 -11.13
CA LYS A 587 25.07 -39.37 -12.56
C LYS A 587 26.09 -40.07 -13.46
N LEU A 588 27.37 -40.11 -13.05
CA LEU A 588 28.44 -40.78 -13.81
C LEU A 588 28.23 -42.29 -13.86
N ASP A 589 27.84 -42.90 -12.74
CA ASP A 589 27.52 -44.32 -12.65
C ASP A 589 26.30 -44.68 -13.53
N HIS A 590 25.27 -43.83 -13.52
CA HIS A 590 24.09 -44.04 -14.36
C HIS A 590 24.36 -43.85 -15.87
N ARG A 591 25.22 -42.90 -16.25
CA ARG A 591 25.66 -42.66 -17.65
C ARG A 591 26.32 -43.89 -18.29
N GLN A 592 26.96 -44.75 -17.50
CA GLN A 592 27.53 -45.99 -18.03
C GLN A 592 26.47 -47.04 -18.40
N SER A 593 25.25 -46.92 -17.85
CA SER A 593 24.16 -47.86 -18.07
C SER A 593 23.19 -47.46 -19.20
N THR A 594 23.02 -46.17 -19.46
CA THR A 594 22.05 -45.64 -20.43
C THR A 594 22.75 -44.71 -21.45
N GLN A 595 22.84 -45.13 -22.72
CA GLN A 595 23.49 -44.40 -23.84
C GLN A 595 22.74 -43.11 -24.28
N SER A 596 22.25 -42.29 -23.35
CA SER A 596 21.49 -41.06 -23.63
C SER A 596 21.84 -39.96 -22.62
N ASP A 597 22.46 -38.87 -23.09
CA ASP A 597 22.82 -37.72 -22.25
C ASP A 597 21.59 -37.02 -21.64
N ARG A 598 20.42 -37.10 -22.31
CA ARG A 598 19.17 -36.52 -21.79
C ARG A 598 18.57 -37.31 -20.62
N GLU A 599 18.80 -38.61 -20.55
CA GLU A 599 18.30 -39.45 -19.44
C GLU A 599 19.17 -39.30 -18.19
N ALA A 600 20.46 -38.98 -18.36
CA ALA A 600 21.38 -38.72 -17.25
C ALA A 600 21.03 -37.45 -16.45
N ASP A 601 20.48 -36.42 -17.12
CA ASP A 601 20.04 -35.18 -16.45
C ASP A 601 18.70 -35.36 -15.71
N GLU A 602 17.88 -36.35 -16.09
CA GLU A 602 16.59 -36.67 -15.46
C GLU A 602 16.70 -37.78 -14.40
N PHE A 603 17.90 -38.30 -14.13
CA PHE A 603 18.18 -39.42 -13.22
C PHE A 603 17.55 -39.29 -11.82
N LEU A 604 17.71 -38.12 -11.17
CA LEU A 604 17.10 -37.90 -9.85
C LEU A 604 15.57 -37.97 -9.92
N ALA A 605 14.98 -37.46 -10.99
CA ALA A 605 13.53 -37.43 -11.15
C ALA A 605 12.95 -38.82 -11.46
N THR A 606 13.63 -39.63 -12.27
CA THR A 606 13.20 -41.01 -12.57
C THR A 606 13.32 -41.91 -11.35
N MET A 607 14.41 -41.79 -10.59
CA MET A 607 14.63 -42.52 -9.34
C MET A 607 13.55 -42.20 -8.29
N VAL A 608 13.23 -40.91 -8.11
CA VAL A 608 12.21 -40.45 -7.16
C VAL A 608 10.80 -40.89 -7.58
N ASP A 609 10.47 -40.78 -8.86
CA ASP A 609 9.17 -41.24 -9.38
C ASP A 609 9.00 -42.77 -9.24
N ASP A 610 10.06 -43.56 -9.42
CA ASP A 610 10.01 -45.01 -9.23
C ASP A 610 9.90 -45.41 -7.76
N MET A 611 10.53 -44.67 -6.84
CA MET A 611 10.33 -44.84 -5.40
C MET A 611 8.87 -44.57 -4.99
N LEU A 612 8.27 -43.50 -5.52
CA LEU A 612 6.87 -43.17 -5.25
C LEU A 612 5.90 -44.21 -5.83
N LYS A 613 6.22 -44.81 -7.00
CA LYS A 613 5.44 -45.92 -7.58
C LYS A 613 5.50 -47.18 -6.70
N GLN A 614 6.68 -47.55 -6.21
CA GLN A 614 6.84 -48.70 -5.31
C GLN A 614 6.07 -48.50 -4.01
N LYS A 615 6.13 -47.30 -3.42
CA LYS A 615 5.35 -46.97 -2.22
C LYS A 615 3.84 -46.95 -2.49
N THR A 616 3.40 -46.44 -3.64
CA THR A 616 1.99 -46.48 -4.07
C THR A 616 1.46 -47.92 -4.15
N GLN A 617 2.28 -48.86 -4.65
CA GLN A 617 1.93 -50.29 -4.69
C GLN A 617 1.85 -50.91 -3.29
N ARG A 618 2.67 -50.45 -2.35
CA ARG A 618 2.73 -50.94 -0.97
C ARG A 618 1.59 -50.40 -0.09
N ASP A 619 1.30 -49.10 -0.19
CA ASP A 619 0.34 -48.39 0.67
C ASP A 619 -1.09 -48.36 0.10
N LYS A 620 -1.30 -48.84 -1.14
CA LYS A 620 -2.59 -48.82 -1.88
C LYS A 620 -3.25 -47.43 -1.98
N HIS A 621 -2.50 -46.36 -1.81
CA HIS A 621 -2.98 -44.98 -1.96
C HIS A 621 -2.23 -44.31 -3.10
N PRO A 622 -2.92 -43.72 -4.10
CA PRO A 622 -2.26 -43.07 -5.22
C PRO A 622 -1.48 -41.85 -4.72
N LYS A 623 -0.16 -41.84 -4.95
CA LYS A 623 0.70 -40.68 -4.68
C LYS A 623 0.83 -39.82 -5.94
N ILE A 624 1.02 -38.52 -5.76
CA ILE A 624 1.16 -37.55 -6.84
C ILE A 624 2.46 -37.83 -7.60
N THR A 625 2.40 -37.79 -8.93
CA THR A 625 3.57 -37.99 -9.81
C THR A 625 3.99 -36.68 -10.48
N ARG A 626 5.25 -36.57 -10.91
CA ARG A 626 5.75 -35.38 -11.64
C ARG A 626 4.92 -35.07 -12.90
N LYS A 627 4.50 -36.10 -13.63
CA LYS A 627 3.64 -35.96 -14.82
C LYS A 627 2.29 -35.30 -14.49
N GLN A 628 1.71 -35.59 -13.32
CA GLN A 628 0.46 -34.96 -12.89
C GLN A 628 0.68 -33.48 -12.54
N LEU A 629 1.82 -33.13 -11.91
CA LEU A 629 2.17 -31.73 -11.62
C LEU A 629 2.39 -30.91 -12.89
N ILE A 630 3.10 -31.46 -13.88
CA ILE A 630 3.32 -30.80 -15.17
C ILE A 630 1.98 -30.60 -15.89
N ASN A 631 1.12 -31.62 -15.92
CA ASN A 631 -0.20 -31.50 -16.53
C ASN A 631 -1.07 -30.44 -15.83
N ASN A 632 -0.99 -30.33 -14.50
CA ASN A 632 -1.72 -29.30 -13.75
C ASN A 632 -1.18 -27.89 -14.06
N ALA A 633 0.13 -27.70 -14.12
CA ALA A 633 0.75 -26.42 -14.51
C ALA A 633 0.37 -26.01 -15.95
N LEU A 634 0.35 -26.96 -16.89
CA LEU A 634 -0.10 -26.75 -18.27
C LEU A 634 -1.61 -26.43 -18.34
N GLN A 635 -2.43 -27.03 -17.48
CA GLN A 635 -3.85 -26.71 -17.37
C GLN A 635 -4.05 -25.28 -16.89
N ILE A 636 -3.31 -24.82 -15.87
CA ILE A 636 -3.35 -23.44 -15.39
C ILE A 636 -2.96 -22.48 -16.51
N CYS A 637 -1.85 -22.73 -17.20
CA CYS A 637 -1.42 -21.89 -18.32
C CYS A 637 -2.45 -21.83 -19.45
N SER A 638 -3.06 -22.97 -19.80
CA SER A 638 -4.07 -23.01 -20.87
C SER A 638 -5.39 -22.34 -20.49
N HIS A 639 -5.80 -22.43 -19.22
CA HIS A 639 -7.04 -21.83 -18.74
C HIS A 639 -6.96 -20.31 -18.62
N TYR A 640 -5.79 -19.78 -18.23
CA TYR A 640 -5.64 -18.40 -17.77
C TYR A 640 -4.68 -17.51 -18.60
N LEU A 641 -3.66 -18.08 -19.27
CA LEU A 641 -2.51 -17.31 -19.77
C LEU A 641 -2.28 -17.31 -21.29
N LEU A 642 -2.90 -18.19 -22.10
CA LEU A 642 -2.57 -18.30 -23.53
C LEU A 642 -3.02 -17.08 -24.35
N SER A 643 -4.31 -17.02 -24.66
CA SER A 643 -4.89 -15.96 -25.48
C SER A 643 -6.38 -15.81 -25.17
N PRO A 644 -6.99 -14.64 -25.41
CA PRO A 644 -8.41 -14.43 -25.13
C PRO A 644 -9.38 -15.38 -25.87
N GLN A 645 -8.89 -16.03 -26.92
CA GLN A 645 -9.62 -16.93 -27.82
C GLN A 645 -9.47 -18.40 -27.42
N GLU A 646 -8.31 -18.79 -26.87
CA GLU A 646 -8.01 -20.16 -26.48
C GLU A 646 -8.27 -20.41 -24.99
N SER A 647 -8.10 -19.39 -24.15
CA SER A 647 -8.28 -19.49 -22.71
C SER A 647 -9.73 -19.19 -22.30
N PRO A 648 -10.45 -20.14 -21.69
CA PRO A 648 -11.82 -19.93 -21.24
C PRO A 648 -11.93 -18.82 -20.18
N ARG A 649 -10.90 -18.65 -19.33
CA ARG A 649 -10.84 -17.71 -18.19
C ARG A 649 -9.59 -16.84 -18.25
N TYR A 650 -9.41 -16.15 -19.37
CA TYR A 650 -8.21 -15.36 -19.65
C TYR A 650 -8.01 -14.19 -18.68
N LEU A 651 -6.83 -14.09 -18.05
CA LEU A 651 -6.49 -12.99 -17.16
C LEU A 651 -6.14 -11.70 -17.92
N ILE A 652 -7.03 -10.73 -17.86
CA ILE A 652 -6.88 -9.40 -18.46
C ILE A 652 -5.99 -8.52 -17.56
N ASN A 653 -5.24 -7.58 -18.13
CA ASN A 653 -4.36 -6.64 -17.40
C ASN A 653 -3.14 -7.28 -16.70
N VAL A 654 -2.78 -8.52 -17.06
CA VAL A 654 -1.46 -9.07 -16.72
C VAL A 654 -0.43 -8.52 -17.71
N PRO A 655 0.72 -7.96 -17.27
CA PRO A 655 1.79 -7.53 -18.16
C PRO A 655 2.26 -8.66 -19.09
N ASP A 656 2.47 -8.33 -20.37
CA ASP A 656 2.81 -9.32 -21.39
C ASP A 656 4.15 -10.02 -21.10
N GLU A 657 5.09 -9.32 -20.47
CA GLU A 657 6.37 -9.89 -20.03
C GLU A 657 6.20 -11.00 -19.00
N VAL A 658 5.42 -10.74 -17.94
CA VAL A 658 5.17 -11.74 -16.88
C VAL A 658 4.43 -12.96 -17.45
N ARG A 659 3.47 -12.72 -18.35
CA ARG A 659 2.72 -13.79 -19.04
C ARG A 659 3.63 -14.63 -19.92
N THR A 660 4.45 -14.01 -20.77
CA THR A 660 5.34 -14.72 -21.71
C THR A 660 6.45 -15.47 -20.97
N LYS A 661 7.00 -14.90 -19.89
CA LYS A 661 7.96 -15.56 -19.00
C LYS A 661 7.37 -16.84 -18.38
N ALA A 662 6.16 -16.77 -17.83
CA ALA A 662 5.49 -17.94 -17.26
C ALA A 662 5.17 -19.00 -18.33
N LEU A 663 4.66 -18.58 -19.50
CA LEU A 663 4.37 -19.49 -20.61
C LEU A 663 5.65 -20.19 -21.12
N HIS A 664 6.74 -19.44 -21.30
CA HIS A 664 8.02 -19.98 -21.74
C HIS A 664 8.55 -21.03 -20.75
N ALA A 665 8.53 -20.72 -19.45
CA ALA A 665 8.98 -21.63 -18.41
C ALA A 665 8.16 -22.93 -18.37
N VAL A 666 6.82 -22.86 -18.48
CA VAL A 666 5.98 -24.06 -18.37
C VAL A 666 5.94 -24.87 -19.68
N GLN A 667 5.87 -24.22 -20.84
CA GLN A 667 5.71 -24.92 -22.13
C GLN A 667 7.03 -25.39 -22.73
N ASN A 668 8.07 -24.54 -22.71
CA ASN A 668 9.35 -24.86 -23.36
C ASN A 668 10.28 -25.59 -22.38
N GLU A 669 10.41 -25.08 -21.15
CA GLU A 669 11.33 -25.63 -20.14
C GLU A 669 10.67 -26.72 -19.27
N ARG A 670 9.37 -26.98 -19.46
CA ARG A 670 8.57 -27.96 -18.68
C ARG A 670 8.68 -27.75 -17.16
N ARG A 671 8.77 -26.50 -16.73
CA ARG A 671 8.85 -26.13 -15.33
C ARG A 671 7.47 -26.08 -14.69
N PHE A 672 7.38 -26.52 -13.45
CA PHE A 672 6.12 -26.64 -12.69
C PHE A 672 6.31 -26.26 -11.21
N ASP A 673 7.44 -25.63 -10.88
CA ASP A 673 7.74 -25.15 -9.54
C ASP A 673 6.86 -23.95 -9.15
N PRO A 674 6.51 -23.80 -7.84
CA PRO A 674 5.70 -22.67 -7.35
C PRO A 674 6.21 -21.27 -7.73
N GLU A 675 7.51 -21.12 -7.91
CA GLU A 675 8.19 -19.85 -8.18
C GLU A 675 7.94 -19.34 -9.61
N VAL A 676 7.66 -20.23 -10.57
CA VAL A 676 7.28 -19.84 -11.95
C VAL A 676 6.04 -18.94 -11.97
N PHE A 677 5.15 -19.12 -11.01
CA PHE A 677 3.91 -18.39 -10.90
C PHE A 677 3.92 -17.33 -9.79
N GLU A 678 5.06 -17.05 -9.16
CA GLU A 678 5.14 -16.12 -8.03
C GLU A 678 4.76 -14.70 -8.41
N ASP A 679 5.31 -14.21 -9.53
CA ASP A 679 4.99 -12.89 -10.09
C ASP A 679 3.47 -12.77 -10.37
N LEU A 680 2.89 -13.81 -10.99
CA LEU A 680 1.46 -13.87 -11.30
C LEU A 680 0.58 -13.99 -10.04
N ARG A 681 1.03 -14.75 -9.04
CA ARG A 681 0.35 -14.91 -7.74
C ARG A 681 0.25 -13.58 -7.02
N ASN A 682 1.36 -12.85 -6.94
CA ASN A 682 1.45 -11.58 -6.25
C ASN A 682 0.59 -10.54 -6.98
N LEU A 683 0.61 -10.51 -8.31
CA LEU A 683 -0.25 -9.65 -9.12
C LEU A 683 -1.75 -9.94 -8.87
N ALA A 684 -2.14 -11.22 -8.90
CA ALA A 684 -3.53 -11.62 -8.65
C ALA A 684 -3.97 -11.28 -7.22
N TYR A 685 -3.10 -11.51 -6.23
CA TYR A 685 -3.38 -11.18 -4.83
C TYR A 685 -3.52 -9.67 -4.63
N ASN A 686 -2.59 -8.87 -5.15
CA ASN A 686 -2.62 -7.41 -5.04
C ASN A 686 -3.86 -6.81 -5.72
N PHE A 687 -4.23 -7.31 -6.90
CA PHE A 687 -5.46 -6.89 -7.57
C PHE A 687 -6.70 -7.20 -6.72
N LEU A 688 -6.79 -8.40 -6.16
CA LEU A 688 -7.89 -8.77 -5.28
C LEU A 688 -7.91 -7.91 -4.00
N GLU A 689 -6.74 -7.61 -3.43
CA GLU A 689 -6.59 -6.91 -2.14
C GLU A 689 -6.84 -5.41 -2.25
N LEU A 690 -6.36 -4.76 -3.31
CA LEU A 690 -6.48 -3.32 -3.49
C LEU A 690 -7.82 -2.93 -4.13
N ASP A 691 -8.27 -3.66 -5.16
CA ASP A 691 -9.43 -3.23 -5.96
C ASP A 691 -10.75 -3.87 -5.55
N CYS A 692 -10.72 -5.14 -5.14
CA CYS A 692 -11.92 -5.95 -4.95
C CYS A 692 -12.33 -6.08 -3.48
N PHE A 693 -11.36 -6.36 -2.61
CA PHE A 693 -11.61 -6.66 -1.20
C PHE A 693 -12.15 -5.47 -0.40
N PRO A 694 -11.70 -4.21 -0.58
CA PRO A 694 -12.26 -3.06 0.13
C PRO A 694 -13.72 -2.81 -0.26
N LYS A 695 -14.06 -3.02 -1.54
CA LYS A 695 -15.45 -2.91 -2.04
C LYS A 695 -16.33 -4.01 -1.45
N PHE A 696 -15.83 -5.23 -1.36
CA PHE A 696 -16.51 -6.33 -0.70
C PHE A 696 -16.78 -6.03 0.78
N LEU A 697 -15.76 -5.62 1.55
CA LEU A 697 -15.90 -5.29 2.96
C LEU A 697 -16.86 -4.10 3.17
N SER A 698 -16.78 -3.06 2.34
CA SER A 698 -17.73 -1.95 2.38
C SER A 698 -19.17 -2.41 2.12
N ARG A 699 -19.38 -3.43 1.28
CA ARG A 699 -20.73 -3.96 1.03
C ARG A 699 -21.25 -4.81 2.19
N VAL A 700 -20.41 -5.67 2.74
CA VAL A 700 -20.82 -6.74 3.67
C VAL A 700 -20.65 -6.39 5.15
N ALA A 701 -19.64 -5.58 5.50
CA ALA A 701 -19.39 -5.20 6.89
C ALA A 701 -20.25 -4.02 7.35
N LEU A 702 -20.59 -3.12 6.41
CA LEU A 702 -21.26 -1.85 6.71
C LEU A 702 -22.78 -1.89 6.51
N HIS A 703 -23.29 -2.85 5.73
CA HIS A 703 -24.69 -2.93 5.35
C HIS A 703 -25.24 -4.32 5.67
N ASN A 704 -26.50 -4.41 6.09
CA ASN A 704 -27.17 -5.70 6.31
C ASN A 704 -28.38 -5.92 5.37
N LEU A 705 -28.69 -4.91 4.56
CA LEU A 705 -29.59 -5.01 3.43
C LEU A 705 -28.75 -5.00 2.16
N HIS A 706 -29.00 -5.98 1.29
CA HIS A 706 -28.33 -6.11 0.02
C HIS A 706 -29.40 -6.15 -1.08
N ASP A 707 -29.29 -5.23 -2.04
CA ASP A 707 -30.12 -5.25 -3.24
C ASP A 707 -29.69 -6.42 -4.15
N GLN A 708 -30.62 -6.92 -4.97
CA GLN A 708 -30.26 -7.85 -6.03
C GLN A 708 -29.23 -7.19 -6.95
N LEU A 709 -28.16 -7.92 -7.22
CA LEU A 709 -26.98 -7.43 -7.90
C LEU A 709 -27.23 -7.40 -9.41
N SER A 710 -28.08 -6.47 -9.87
CA SER A 710 -28.39 -6.25 -11.28
C SER A 710 -28.09 -4.81 -11.68
N ASP A 711 -26.91 -4.32 -11.31
CA ASP A 711 -26.53 -2.97 -11.68
C ASP A 711 -25.86 -2.95 -13.07
N TRP A 712 -26.64 -2.52 -14.06
CA TRP A 712 -26.22 -2.26 -15.44
C TRP A 712 -25.14 -1.16 -15.55
N ARG A 713 -24.92 -0.37 -14.49
CA ARG A 713 -23.93 0.71 -14.44
C ARG A 713 -22.48 0.25 -14.42
N PHE A 714 -22.20 -1.01 -14.09
CA PHE A 714 -20.84 -1.57 -14.10
C PHE A 714 -20.52 -2.36 -15.38
N GLN A 715 -21.43 -2.39 -16.35
CA GLN A 715 -21.20 -3.02 -17.66
C GLN A 715 -20.51 -2.11 -18.69
N THR A 716 -20.17 -0.87 -18.33
CA THR A 716 -19.61 0.10 -19.28
C THR A 716 -18.11 0.27 -19.08
N THR A 717 -17.33 -0.58 -19.77
CA THR A 717 -16.01 -0.25 -20.40
C THR A 717 -15.32 -1.43 -21.13
N ALA A 718 -15.94 -2.61 -21.29
CA ALA A 718 -15.28 -3.76 -21.93
C ALA A 718 -16.11 -4.51 -22.99
N ALA A 719 -16.90 -3.80 -23.79
CA ALA A 719 -17.56 -4.37 -24.98
C ALA A 719 -16.63 -4.39 -26.22
N LEU A 720 -15.38 -4.85 -26.05
CA LEU A 720 -14.56 -5.36 -27.14
C LEU A 720 -14.62 -6.90 -27.12
N GLY A 721 -15.53 -7.44 -27.93
CA GLY A 721 -15.22 -8.66 -28.67
C GLY A 721 -15.54 -10.05 -28.09
N LYS A 722 -16.50 -10.24 -27.16
CA LYS A 722 -17.04 -11.59 -26.90
C LYS A 722 -18.51 -11.71 -27.28
N SER A 723 -18.75 -12.64 -28.21
CA SER A 723 -20.02 -12.93 -28.89
C SER A 723 -21.15 -13.29 -27.91
N LYS A 724 -22.35 -12.78 -28.23
CA LYS A 724 -23.65 -13.14 -27.65
C LYS A 724 -23.79 -14.67 -27.53
N ARG A 725 -23.97 -15.19 -26.32
CA ARG A 725 -24.57 -16.51 -26.08
C ARG A 725 -25.67 -16.39 -25.01
N ASN A 726 -26.90 -16.62 -25.47
CA ASN A 726 -28.12 -17.00 -24.74
C ASN A 726 -28.50 -16.22 -23.47
N THR A 727 -29.23 -15.12 -23.65
CA THR A 727 -30.15 -14.58 -22.64
C THR A 727 -31.29 -15.59 -22.37
N ARG A 728 -31.17 -16.42 -21.34
CA ARG A 728 -32.31 -17.16 -20.76
C ARG A 728 -33.07 -16.23 -19.81
N LYS A 729 -34.32 -15.90 -20.15
CA LYS A 729 -35.25 -15.21 -19.26
C LYS A 729 -35.68 -16.13 -18.12
N HIS A 730 -35.30 -15.82 -16.89
CA HIS A 730 -35.97 -16.34 -15.70
C HIS A 730 -36.77 -15.21 -15.03
N ARG A 731 -38.10 -15.40 -14.92
CA ARG A 731 -38.97 -14.54 -14.12
C ARG A 731 -38.87 -14.99 -12.65
N SER A 732 -38.33 -14.14 -11.78
CA SER A 732 -38.52 -14.26 -10.33
C SER A 732 -40.02 -14.08 -9.99
N ALA A 733 -40.54 -14.87 -9.04
CA ALA A 733 -41.96 -14.97 -8.71
C ALA A 733 -42.49 -13.82 -7.82
N SER A 734 -41.68 -12.82 -7.46
CA SER A 734 -42.23 -11.61 -6.81
C SER A 734 -41.47 -10.35 -7.22
N SER A 735 -42.22 -9.35 -7.72
CA SER A 735 -41.71 -8.03 -8.13
C SER A 735 -41.13 -7.20 -6.96
N LEU A 736 -41.50 -7.54 -5.72
CA LEU A 736 -41.00 -6.91 -4.50
C LEU A 736 -39.64 -7.46 -4.04
N SER A 737 -39.19 -8.61 -4.58
CA SER A 737 -37.90 -9.23 -4.19
C SER A 737 -36.67 -8.65 -4.89
N ALA A 738 -36.86 -7.87 -5.96
CA ALA A 738 -35.77 -7.35 -6.78
C ALA A 738 -35.18 -6.02 -6.28
N PHE A 739 -35.85 -5.33 -5.34
CA PHE A 739 -35.49 -3.98 -4.90
C PHE A 739 -35.67 -3.85 -3.39
N SER A 740 -34.72 -4.36 -2.60
CA SER A 740 -34.87 -4.38 -1.14
C SER A 740 -34.64 -2.99 -0.52
N GLY A 741 -33.70 -2.19 -1.02
CA GLY A 741 -33.45 -0.80 -0.63
C GLY A 741 -34.44 0.18 -1.25
N LEU A 742 -34.52 0.21 -2.59
CA LEU A 742 -35.42 1.12 -3.31
C LEU A 742 -36.91 0.84 -3.03
N GLY A 743 -37.29 -0.44 -2.89
CA GLY A 743 -38.66 -0.81 -2.52
C GLY A 743 -39.04 -0.35 -1.12
N ARG A 744 -38.09 -0.38 -0.16
CA ARG A 744 -38.30 0.18 1.18
C ARG A 744 -38.40 1.69 1.16
N ILE A 745 -37.60 2.39 0.36
CA ILE A 745 -37.73 3.85 0.20
C ILE A 745 -39.10 4.20 -0.39
N ALA A 746 -39.54 3.51 -1.45
CA ALA A 746 -40.84 3.73 -2.06
C ALA A 746 -41.99 3.47 -1.06
N LEU A 747 -41.93 2.36 -0.32
CA LEU A 747 -42.91 2.05 0.73
C LEU A 747 -42.90 3.11 1.84
N GLY A 748 -41.73 3.58 2.25
CA GLY A 748 -41.56 4.65 3.23
C GLY A 748 -42.20 5.96 2.76
N LEU A 749 -41.94 6.37 1.52
CA LEU A 749 -42.53 7.58 0.92
C LEU A 749 -44.06 7.47 0.80
N CYS A 750 -44.60 6.29 0.46
CA CYS A 750 -46.06 6.07 0.45
C CYS A 750 -46.67 6.28 1.85
N TRP A 751 -46.05 5.73 2.90
CA TRP A 751 -46.52 5.91 4.28
C TRP A 751 -46.37 7.33 4.80
N LEU A 752 -45.29 8.03 4.42
CA LEU A 752 -45.15 9.46 4.67
C LEU A 752 -46.26 10.26 3.98
N GLY A 753 -46.59 9.94 2.72
CA GLY A 753 -47.71 10.51 1.98
C GLY A 753 -49.06 10.34 2.67
N ILE A 754 -49.34 9.14 3.20
CA ILE A 754 -50.54 8.87 4.01
C ILE A 754 -50.52 9.72 5.29
N GLY A 755 -49.37 9.81 5.96
CA GLY A 755 -49.19 10.64 7.16
C GLY A 755 -49.47 12.13 6.91
N PHE A 756 -48.96 12.67 5.80
CA PHE A 756 -49.24 14.03 5.36
C PHE A 756 -50.72 14.23 5.04
N TRP A 757 -51.34 13.31 4.30
CA TRP A 757 -52.76 13.38 3.95
C TRP A 757 -53.66 13.40 5.20
N ILE A 758 -53.45 12.47 6.15
CA ILE A 758 -54.18 12.43 7.42
C ILE A 758 -53.92 13.72 8.22
N GLY A 759 -52.67 14.17 8.30
CA GLY A 759 -52.30 15.40 9.01
C GLY A 759 -53.03 16.63 8.47
N TYR A 760 -53.03 16.84 7.15
CA TYR A 760 -53.74 17.97 6.53
C TYR A 760 -55.25 17.90 6.72
N VAL A 761 -55.88 16.73 6.55
CA VAL A 761 -57.32 16.55 6.76
C VAL A 761 -57.72 16.91 8.20
N LEU A 762 -56.97 16.43 9.19
CA LEU A 762 -57.25 16.70 10.60
C LEU A 762 -57.02 18.18 10.99
N ILE A 763 -56.06 18.86 10.35
CA ILE A 763 -55.82 20.30 10.53
C ILE A 763 -56.96 21.12 9.94
N PHE A 764 -57.37 20.84 8.69
CA PHE A 764 -58.42 21.60 7.99
C PHE A 764 -59.82 21.38 8.57
N LEU A 765 -60.12 20.18 9.08
CA LEU A 765 -61.37 19.89 9.78
C LEU A 765 -61.39 20.37 11.24
N HIS A 766 -60.33 21.03 11.71
CA HIS A 766 -60.22 21.60 13.06
C HIS A 766 -60.43 20.57 14.20
N TYR A 767 -59.90 19.36 14.04
CA TYR A 767 -59.92 18.35 15.11
C TYR A 767 -58.99 18.75 16.28
N ASN A 768 -59.31 18.28 17.49
CA ASN A 768 -58.50 18.51 18.70
C ASN A 768 -57.08 17.97 18.54
N ARG A 769 -56.08 18.67 19.08
CA ARG A 769 -54.65 18.32 19.03
C ARG A 769 -54.37 16.88 19.49
N ALA A 770 -55.11 16.38 20.49
CA ALA A 770 -54.98 15.01 20.97
C ALA A 770 -55.24 13.94 19.89
N ILE A 771 -56.17 14.21 18.96
CA ILE A 771 -56.51 13.28 17.88
C ILE A 771 -55.48 13.36 16.75
N ARG A 772 -54.81 14.51 16.56
CA ARG A 772 -53.77 14.71 15.53
C ARG A 772 -52.50 13.89 15.78
N VAL A 773 -52.26 13.49 17.03
CA VAL A 773 -51.16 12.58 17.42
C VAL A 773 -51.27 11.21 16.73
N THR A 774 -52.43 10.83 16.20
CA THR A 774 -52.59 9.61 15.39
C THR A 774 -51.71 9.58 14.13
N THR A 775 -51.19 10.73 13.67
CA THR A 775 -50.17 10.83 12.61
C THR A 775 -48.81 10.22 12.98
N LEU A 776 -48.57 9.92 14.27
CA LEU A 776 -47.36 9.25 14.76
C LEU A 776 -47.14 7.89 14.09
N VAL A 777 -48.19 7.10 13.89
CA VAL A 777 -48.08 5.75 13.31
C VAL A 777 -47.66 5.78 11.84
N PRO A 778 -48.32 6.52 10.93
CA PRO A 778 -47.89 6.57 9.53
C PRO A 778 -46.53 7.26 9.35
N PHE A 779 -46.21 8.31 10.13
CA PHE A 779 -44.87 8.91 10.08
C PHE A 779 -43.79 7.96 10.64
N GLY A 780 -44.08 7.22 11.71
CA GLY A 780 -43.16 6.23 12.26
C GLY A 780 -42.83 5.11 11.28
N ILE A 781 -43.84 4.54 10.62
CA ILE A 781 -43.65 3.52 9.59
C ILE A 781 -42.92 4.10 8.37
N GLY A 782 -43.29 5.31 7.94
CA GLY A 782 -42.65 6.01 6.83
C GLY A 782 -41.16 6.28 7.07
N CYS A 783 -40.82 6.91 8.19
CA CYS A 783 -39.44 7.19 8.59
C CYS A 783 -38.63 5.91 8.78
N TYR A 784 -39.20 4.86 9.38
CA TYR A 784 -38.53 3.56 9.53
C TYR A 784 -38.06 3.00 8.19
N PHE A 785 -38.96 2.89 7.20
CA PHE A 785 -38.63 2.31 5.91
C PHE A 785 -37.73 3.21 5.05
N SER A 786 -37.92 4.53 5.08
CA SER A 786 -37.05 5.47 4.37
C SER A 786 -35.63 5.46 4.91
N ILE A 787 -35.43 5.52 6.24
CA ILE A 787 -34.09 5.53 6.84
C ILE A 787 -33.41 4.18 6.67
N CYS A 788 -34.11 3.05 6.89
CA CYS A 788 -33.54 1.73 6.65
C CYS A 788 -33.12 1.55 5.18
N GLY A 789 -33.90 2.10 4.24
CA GLY A 789 -33.59 2.04 2.81
C GLY A 789 -32.42 2.93 2.38
N ILE A 790 -32.37 4.19 2.86
CA ILE A 790 -31.29 5.15 2.55
C ILE A 790 -29.94 4.67 3.07
N TYR A 791 -29.90 4.21 4.33
CA TYR A 791 -28.67 3.77 4.97
C TYR A 791 -28.34 2.29 4.73
N GLN A 792 -29.19 1.56 3.99
CA GLN A 792 -29.07 0.12 3.72
C GLN A 792 -28.83 -0.74 4.98
N VAL A 793 -29.40 -0.28 6.11
CA VAL A 793 -29.32 -0.94 7.41
C VAL A 793 -30.73 -1.11 7.97
N ASP A 794 -31.22 -2.34 8.04
CA ASP A 794 -32.43 -2.69 8.77
C ASP A 794 -32.12 -2.79 10.28
N ILE A 795 -32.80 -1.95 11.06
CA ILE A 795 -32.61 -1.83 12.50
C ILE A 795 -32.86 -3.17 13.20
N LEU A 796 -33.94 -3.87 12.85
CA LEU A 796 -34.26 -5.15 13.48
C LEU A 796 -33.22 -6.21 13.10
N TYR A 797 -32.86 -6.32 11.83
CA TYR A 797 -31.84 -7.30 11.43
C TYR A 797 -30.50 -7.05 12.13
N SER A 798 -30.11 -5.78 12.30
CA SER A 798 -28.87 -5.41 12.99
C SER A 798 -28.86 -5.81 14.47
N TRP A 799 -29.97 -5.60 15.19
CA TRP A 799 -30.08 -5.92 16.62
C TRP A 799 -30.11 -7.44 16.88
N PHE A 800 -30.69 -8.20 15.96
CA PHE A 800 -30.73 -9.66 16.05
C PHE A 800 -29.52 -10.35 15.42
N GLY A 801 -28.53 -9.59 14.90
CA GLY A 801 -27.32 -10.14 14.30
C GLY A 801 -27.60 -10.95 13.03
N VAL A 802 -28.54 -10.49 12.22
CA VAL A 802 -28.94 -11.11 10.95
C VAL A 802 -28.60 -10.16 9.81
N THR A 803 -28.18 -10.70 8.68
CA THR A 803 -27.97 -9.96 7.43
C THR A 803 -28.62 -10.67 6.25
N GLN A 804 -28.91 -9.94 5.18
CA GLN A 804 -29.33 -10.53 3.92
C GLN A 804 -28.16 -11.27 3.25
N ARG A 805 -28.44 -12.36 2.55
CA ARG A 805 -27.46 -13.07 1.71
C ARG A 805 -27.23 -12.28 0.43
N LEU A 806 -25.98 -12.24 -0.04
CA LEU A 806 -25.68 -11.86 -1.42
C LEU A 806 -26.26 -12.93 -2.35
N MET A 807 -27.08 -12.54 -3.32
CA MET A 807 -27.78 -13.47 -4.22
C MET A 807 -27.43 -13.13 -5.66
N TYR A 808 -26.96 -14.15 -6.40
CA TYR A 808 -26.68 -14.08 -7.83
C TYR A 808 -27.72 -14.91 -8.61
N GLU A 809 -28.06 -14.47 -9.82
CA GLU A 809 -29.18 -14.99 -10.63
C GLU A 809 -28.87 -16.32 -11.33
N GLU A 810 -27.59 -16.67 -11.51
CA GLU A 810 -27.19 -17.92 -12.16
C GLU A 810 -26.76 -18.98 -11.12
N LYS A 811 -27.41 -20.15 -11.15
CA LYS A 811 -26.89 -21.34 -10.45
C LYS A 811 -25.57 -21.72 -11.14
N LEU A 812 -24.46 -21.53 -10.43
CA LEU A 812 -23.15 -22.03 -10.81
C LEU A 812 -23.25 -23.54 -11.15
N PRO A 813 -22.58 -24.01 -12.22
CA PRO A 813 -22.49 -25.43 -12.51
C PRO A 813 -21.83 -26.12 -11.30
N MET A 814 -22.60 -27.02 -10.72
CA MET A 814 -22.22 -27.78 -9.55
C MET A 814 -21.35 -28.94 -10.01
N ASP A 815 -20.02 -28.76 -9.99
CA ASP A 815 -19.05 -29.85 -10.09
C ASP A 815 -17.90 -29.60 -9.13
N THR A 816 -18.13 -29.97 -7.87
CA THR A 816 -17.25 -30.73 -6.98
C THR A 816 -17.87 -30.69 -5.59
N GLU A 817 -18.52 -31.79 -5.24
CA GLU A 817 -18.73 -32.16 -3.84
C GLU A 817 -17.36 -32.16 -3.16
N ASP A 818 -17.11 -31.18 -2.30
CA ASP A 818 -16.46 -31.37 -0.99
C ASP A 818 -16.34 -30.05 -0.23
N GLY A 819 -17.04 -29.95 0.91
CA GLY A 819 -16.56 -29.15 2.02
C GLY A 819 -17.28 -27.83 2.40
N TYR A 820 -18.42 -27.46 1.80
CA TYR A 820 -19.24 -26.40 2.40
C TYR A 820 -20.37 -27.00 3.24
N PRO A 821 -20.34 -26.88 4.58
CA PRO A 821 -21.49 -27.27 5.38
C PRO A 821 -22.66 -26.40 4.94
N LYS A 822 -23.70 -27.03 4.38
CA LYS A 822 -25.04 -26.44 4.29
C LYS A 822 -25.50 -26.20 5.73
N SER A 823 -25.04 -25.10 6.33
CA SER A 823 -25.38 -24.73 7.69
C SER A 823 -26.89 -24.54 7.71
N LYS A 824 -27.59 -25.46 8.38
CA LYS A 824 -29.01 -25.30 8.74
C LYS A 824 -29.08 -24.20 9.80
N THR A 825 -28.88 -22.94 9.37
CA THR A 825 -28.88 -21.79 10.27
C THR A 825 -30.31 -21.51 10.73
N ARG A 826 -30.59 -21.68 12.03
CA ARG A 826 -31.85 -21.29 12.67
C ARG A 826 -31.94 -19.77 12.74
N VAL A 827 -32.60 -19.14 11.77
CA VAL A 827 -33.08 -17.75 11.89
C VAL A 827 -34.35 -17.75 12.76
N PRO A 828 -34.54 -16.79 13.69
CA PRO A 828 -35.78 -16.71 14.48
C PRO A 828 -37.02 -16.68 13.58
N THR A 829 -38.05 -17.45 13.94
CA THR A 829 -39.25 -17.68 13.12
C THR A 829 -40.03 -16.41 12.78
N ILE A 830 -39.88 -15.34 13.56
CA ILE A 830 -40.54 -14.04 13.31
C ILE A 830 -39.96 -13.31 12.08
N PHE A 831 -38.66 -13.44 11.81
CA PHE A 831 -37.98 -12.81 10.67
C PHE A 831 -38.16 -13.59 9.36
N ALA A 832 -38.47 -14.88 9.47
CA ALA A 832 -38.86 -15.71 8.34
C ALA A 832 -40.12 -15.23 7.62
N LEU A 833 -41.01 -14.53 8.35
CA LEU A 833 -42.31 -14.05 7.85
C LEU A 833 -42.20 -12.72 7.09
N LEU A 834 -41.18 -11.91 7.39
CA LEU A 834 -40.94 -10.59 6.79
C LEU A 834 -39.93 -10.58 5.63
N GLY A 835 -38.95 -11.52 5.62
CA GLY A 835 -37.83 -11.50 4.66
C GLY A 835 -37.60 -12.79 3.86
N GLY A 836 -38.35 -13.86 4.12
CA GLY A 836 -38.15 -15.17 3.49
C GLY A 836 -36.95 -15.93 4.06
N ARG A 837 -37.17 -17.19 4.52
CA ARG A 837 -36.15 -18.02 5.20
C ARG A 837 -34.86 -18.25 4.42
N SER A 838 -34.90 -18.14 3.08
CA SER A 838 -33.76 -18.40 2.20
C SER A 838 -32.85 -17.18 1.97
N MET A 839 -33.30 -15.97 2.32
CA MET A 839 -32.58 -14.72 2.02
C MET A 839 -31.77 -14.17 3.20
N LEU A 840 -31.90 -14.76 4.39
CA LEU A 840 -31.25 -14.27 5.60
C LEU A 840 -30.13 -15.23 6.04
N MET A 841 -29.08 -14.67 6.61
CA MET A 841 -27.97 -15.40 7.22
C MET A 841 -27.56 -14.76 8.55
N PRO A 842 -27.16 -15.55 9.55
CA PRO A 842 -26.62 -15.02 10.80
C PRO A 842 -25.24 -14.39 10.58
N VAL A 843 -24.97 -13.31 11.31
CA VAL A 843 -23.66 -12.67 11.39
C VAL A 843 -22.88 -13.34 12.53
N HIS A 844 -21.89 -14.15 12.18
CA HIS A 844 -21.03 -14.86 13.13
C HIS A 844 -19.78 -14.06 13.50
N HIS A 845 -19.32 -13.17 12.63
CA HIS A 845 -18.16 -12.34 12.90
C HIS A 845 -18.44 -11.31 14.02
N PRO A 846 -17.68 -11.29 15.14
CA PRO A 846 -18.00 -10.50 16.33
C PRO A 846 -17.86 -8.98 16.09
N PHE A 847 -16.82 -8.56 15.38
CA PHE A 847 -16.63 -7.15 15.01
C PHE A 847 -17.76 -6.62 14.11
N ILE A 848 -18.06 -7.30 13.00
CA ILE A 848 -19.14 -6.92 12.07
C ILE A 848 -20.49 -6.87 12.78
N LYS A 849 -20.77 -7.84 13.67
CA LYS A 849 -22.00 -7.84 14.47
C LYS A 849 -22.10 -6.60 15.35
N THR A 850 -21.02 -6.24 16.04
CA THR A 850 -20.96 -5.05 16.91
C THR A 850 -21.10 -3.75 16.09
N LEU A 851 -20.47 -3.70 14.92
CA LEU A 851 -20.51 -2.57 14.00
C LEU A 851 -21.93 -2.33 13.45
N LEU A 852 -22.58 -3.39 12.97
CA LEU A 852 -23.96 -3.34 12.48
C LEU A 852 -24.91 -2.96 13.59
N PHE A 853 -24.73 -3.48 14.82
CA PHE A 853 -25.54 -3.11 15.97
C PHE A 853 -25.46 -1.59 16.26
N LYS A 854 -24.24 -1.03 16.32
CA LYS A 854 -24.04 0.42 16.53
C LYS A 854 -24.69 1.25 15.43
N ARG A 855 -24.53 0.87 14.16
CA ARG A 855 -25.20 1.54 13.04
C ARG A 855 -26.72 1.43 13.11
N GLY A 856 -27.24 0.27 13.50
CA GLY A 856 -28.66 0.06 13.76
C GLY A 856 -29.22 0.98 14.83
N THR A 857 -28.50 1.15 15.94
CA THR A 857 -28.89 2.11 16.99
C THR A 857 -28.88 3.55 16.52
N TRP A 858 -27.94 3.93 15.65
CA TRP A 858 -27.91 5.26 15.03
C TRP A 858 -29.10 5.48 14.09
N CYS A 859 -29.40 4.53 13.21
CA CYS A 859 -30.58 4.58 12.34
C CYS A 859 -31.88 4.67 13.16
N PHE A 860 -31.96 3.94 14.27
CA PHE A 860 -33.11 3.99 15.18
C PHE A 860 -33.30 5.38 15.80
N LEU A 861 -32.21 6.02 16.22
CA LEU A 861 -32.24 7.40 16.73
C LEU A 861 -32.76 8.37 15.65
N LEU A 862 -32.29 8.25 14.41
CA LEU A 862 -32.76 9.08 13.30
C LEU A 862 -34.26 8.87 13.02
N VAL A 863 -34.75 7.62 13.13
CA VAL A 863 -36.18 7.31 12.97
C VAL A 863 -37.00 7.99 14.06
N ILE A 864 -36.57 7.92 15.32
CA ILE A 864 -37.26 8.58 16.45
C ILE A 864 -37.30 10.09 16.24
N VAL A 865 -36.16 10.70 15.95
CA VAL A 865 -36.04 12.17 15.79
C VAL A 865 -36.91 12.66 14.64
N SER A 866 -36.83 11.99 13.48
CA SER A 866 -37.61 12.36 12.29
C SER A 866 -39.11 12.20 12.52
N THR A 867 -39.51 11.09 13.16
CA THR A 867 -40.91 10.83 13.49
C THR A 867 -41.45 11.88 14.46
N ALA A 868 -40.69 12.18 15.52
CA ALA A 868 -41.07 13.19 16.50
C ALA A 868 -41.21 14.58 15.87
N ALA A 869 -40.26 14.99 15.02
CA ALA A 869 -40.30 16.26 14.33
C ALA A 869 -41.56 16.41 13.45
N LEU A 870 -41.86 15.39 12.63
CA LEU A 870 -43.04 15.39 11.76
C LEU A 870 -44.34 15.38 12.58
N THR A 871 -44.45 14.53 13.61
CA THR A 871 -45.65 14.47 14.44
C THR A 871 -45.89 15.77 15.22
N VAL A 872 -44.84 16.40 15.76
CA VAL A 872 -44.94 17.69 16.48
C VAL A 872 -45.42 18.78 15.53
N LEU A 873 -44.86 18.84 14.32
CA LEU A 873 -45.24 19.83 13.32
C LEU A 873 -46.74 19.74 13.00
N PHE A 874 -47.27 18.55 12.70
CA PHE A 874 -48.68 18.40 12.36
C PHE A 874 -49.64 18.45 13.56
N SER A 875 -49.16 18.16 14.77
CA SER A 875 -50.00 18.21 15.98
C SER A 875 -50.09 19.62 16.59
N CYS A 876 -49.06 20.45 16.42
CA CYS A 876 -48.97 21.77 17.06
C CYS A 876 -49.44 22.93 16.18
N VAL A 877 -49.53 22.75 14.86
CA VAL A 877 -50.00 23.80 13.94
C VAL A 877 -51.45 24.22 14.26
N PRO A 878 -51.73 25.53 14.41
CA PRO A 878 -53.08 26.02 14.66
C PRO A 878 -54.00 25.66 13.49
N GLY A 879 -55.13 25.01 13.79
CA GLY A 879 -56.12 24.68 12.77
C GLY A 879 -56.89 25.92 12.34
N LYS A 880 -57.08 26.12 11.04
CA LYS A 880 -58.02 27.11 10.49
C LYS A 880 -59.00 26.36 9.60
N ARG A 881 -60.29 26.45 9.91
CA ARG A 881 -61.35 25.90 9.08
C ARG A 881 -61.44 26.77 7.82
N ILE A 882 -61.17 26.19 6.65
CA ILE A 882 -61.36 26.85 5.36
C ILE A 882 -62.86 26.84 5.03
#